data_AF-A0AAU6UMV7-F1
#
_entry.id   AF-A0AAU6UMV7-F1
#
_cell.length_a   1.000
_cell.length_b   1.000
_cell.length_c   1.000
_cell.angle_alpha   90.00
_cell.angle_beta   90.00
_cell.angle_gamma   90.00
#
_symmetry.space_group_name_H-M   'P 1'
#
loop_
_entity.id
_entity.type
_entity.pdbx_description
1 polymer ?
#
loop_
_entity_poly.entity_id
_entity_poly.type
_entity_poly.pdbx_seq_one_letter_code
_entity_poly.pdbx_strand_id
1 'polypeptide(L)'
;MDTKLVSQWKLAPQLAIRLGICSNLQQTLEKAVEQFLQQSQTTNSITDLLNQCYQQLAPILAAERWVCLANDIYLDKKAGGFWLMKSFGKYKSEDHIDDIELAINQVIADPINDWVIPDEETARCLCSLKDAPFSTAVYNSNLVSNYTGIKLLGDCQKVLYGYDSQTRGAHLDAHLSDNYYAEGIALPFTYFDTEDLSPRALFIEILESGFTLLGLESDDIYHTLLKLFHYDNTDLFTDSKQDADKVIGEFYDDLLLNIDTQRADLQPYHSKILDDTALGHWSLWQDELNTQDYVTVDLVQKRVARDPKSSVHDGVVGIDFGTKSTVVVYQKDNVTIHPMRIGTGDLSKAIAAHHYENPTIMEFIHLAPFIQAYQAEAHRPDTRWQDLTISHTAYNSMQGSESSKFNTFLDALKQWAGDKNRKLKVVGQHGKVIDLPPFLELTDGDFNPIEIYAYYLGLYINNLNNGIFLDYIMSFPVTYEMAVRDKIISSFKKGLSKSLPAELGQETIQQLSVSKGASEPAAYALTALQEYGLEPQANERIFYSVFDFGGGTTDFDFGIYREPTDARDQRRFDYVIEHFGAGGDKFLGGENLLELLAFEVFKANKSRLLAQGIQFEKHPEKDAFAGSEQLISSSQEARTNTTQLCIALRPFWEEHEDFSFDASGELSVTLTDKSGLQHSAFALDIDTQQLEQILSDRIERGVVNFFDALRLAFSHSQQMLSDIDSVKIFLAGNASQSRFVKQLFDKHIALQHQEMALSEDQSRFELFAPLGADKNNVEKPTGKTGVAFGLITSRDGGRIKVIDHNVGEQDIRFKCYLGEARKGKFKPLIDREVTFNQWVEFTYADYQKFEIYYTDQPSCSTGQMAINDPSIKKKTVKLDLTDEHASVYLRVISPSEIEYVIALPDQISTNHYLNSIQSIQL
;
A
#
# COMPACT_ATOMS: atom_id res chain seq x y z
N MET A 1 -5.23 -15.41 -26.97
CA MET A 1 -5.73 -15.42 -25.58
C MET A 1 -6.24 -16.82 -25.33
N ASP A 2 -5.67 -17.48 -24.33
CA ASP A 2 -5.88 -18.92 -24.10
C ASP A 2 -6.73 -19.10 -22.84
N THR A 3 -7.92 -19.66 -23.03
CA THR A 3 -8.92 -19.86 -21.97
C THR A 3 -9.49 -21.28 -22.03
N LYS A 4 -10.02 -21.76 -20.90
CA LYS A 4 -10.71 -23.06 -20.81
C LYS A 4 -11.77 -23.07 -19.73
N LEU A 5 -12.79 -23.91 -19.90
CA LEU A 5 -13.78 -24.17 -18.85
C LEU A 5 -13.23 -25.18 -17.84
N VAL A 6 -13.34 -24.86 -16.56
CA VAL A 6 -12.95 -25.73 -15.44
C VAL A 6 -14.16 -26.00 -14.55
N SER A 7 -14.22 -27.20 -13.99
CA SER A 7 -15.23 -27.62 -13.00
C SER A 7 -14.66 -27.75 -11.60
N GLN A 8 -13.37 -27.45 -11.42
CA GLN A 8 -12.68 -27.59 -10.15
C GLN A 8 -11.79 -26.38 -9.90
N TRP A 9 -11.68 -26.00 -8.63
CA TRP A 9 -10.75 -25.00 -8.15
C TRP A 9 -9.92 -25.59 -7.01
N LYS A 10 -8.59 -25.61 -7.16
CA LYS A 10 -7.69 -26.14 -6.14
C LYS A 10 -7.02 -25.02 -5.37
N LEU A 11 -7.06 -25.07 -4.05
CA LEU A 11 -6.55 -24.01 -3.19
C LEU A 11 -5.42 -24.50 -2.31
N ALA A 12 -4.38 -23.67 -2.18
CA ALA A 12 -3.37 -23.90 -1.16
C ALA A 12 -4.06 -23.97 0.22
N PRO A 13 -3.68 -24.90 1.12
CA PRO A 13 -4.39 -25.11 2.38
C PRO A 13 -4.57 -23.85 3.23
N GLN A 14 -3.55 -22.98 3.28
CA GLN A 14 -3.61 -21.73 4.06
C GLN A 14 -4.65 -20.76 3.49
N LEU A 15 -4.71 -20.62 2.17
CA LEU A 15 -5.69 -19.79 1.48
C LEU A 15 -7.10 -20.36 1.66
N ALA A 16 -7.28 -21.68 1.54
CA ALA A 16 -8.56 -22.35 1.75
C ALA A 16 -9.13 -22.09 3.17
N ILE A 17 -8.32 -22.31 4.21
CA ILE A 17 -8.69 -22.06 5.62
C ILE A 17 -9.18 -20.62 5.81
N ARG A 18 -8.45 -19.63 5.27
CA ARG A 18 -8.81 -18.22 5.40
C ARG A 18 -10.12 -17.91 4.67
N LEU A 19 -10.24 -18.30 3.39
CA LEU A 19 -11.44 -18.10 2.59
C LEU A 19 -12.66 -18.84 3.16
N GLY A 20 -12.45 -19.73 4.13
CA GLY A 20 -13.53 -20.56 4.68
C GLY A 20 -13.95 -21.67 3.75
N ILE A 21 -13.05 -22.03 2.85
CA ILE A 21 -13.22 -23.13 1.94
C ILE A 21 -12.60 -24.35 2.58
N CYS A 22 -13.41 -25.38 2.73
CA CYS A 22 -12.99 -26.66 3.26
C CYS A 22 -13.06 -27.75 2.19
N SER A 23 -12.64 -28.97 2.56
CA SER A 23 -12.54 -30.10 1.63
C SER A 23 -13.89 -30.59 1.09
N ASN A 24 -14.99 -30.23 1.76
CA ASN A 24 -16.35 -30.48 1.31
C ASN A 24 -17.26 -29.29 1.64
N LEU A 25 -18.45 -29.28 1.04
CA LEU A 25 -19.44 -28.23 1.23
C LEU A 25 -19.95 -28.15 2.67
N GLN A 26 -20.13 -29.30 3.34
CA GLN A 26 -20.61 -29.36 4.72
C GLN A 26 -19.75 -28.52 5.67
N GLN A 27 -18.42 -28.66 5.60
CA GLN A 27 -17.50 -27.86 6.41
C GLN A 27 -17.53 -26.36 6.05
N THR A 28 -17.82 -26.02 4.79
CA THR A 28 -18.01 -24.63 4.34
C THR A 28 -19.29 -24.05 4.96
N LEU A 29 -20.35 -24.85 5.02
CA LEU A 29 -21.62 -24.50 5.65
C LEU A 29 -21.46 -24.32 7.18
N GLU A 30 -20.77 -25.23 7.86
CA GLU A 30 -20.46 -25.12 9.30
C GLU A 30 -19.80 -23.77 9.63
N LYS A 31 -18.84 -23.32 8.81
CA LYS A 31 -18.20 -22.02 9.01
C LYS A 31 -19.16 -20.84 8.75
N ALA A 32 -20.05 -20.95 7.77
CA ALA A 32 -21.09 -19.94 7.53
C ALA A 32 -22.09 -19.86 8.69
N VAL A 33 -22.40 -21.01 9.31
CA VAL A 33 -23.20 -21.13 10.53
C VAL A 33 -22.50 -20.47 11.71
N GLU A 34 -21.22 -20.75 11.95
CA GLU A 34 -20.43 -20.08 13.00
C GLU A 34 -20.47 -18.56 12.85
N GLN A 35 -20.29 -18.04 11.63
CA GLN A 35 -20.36 -16.60 11.34
C GLN A 35 -21.76 -16.03 11.62
N PHE A 36 -22.80 -16.76 11.24
CA PHE A 36 -24.19 -16.40 11.52
C PHE A 36 -24.48 -16.35 13.03
N LEU A 37 -24.01 -17.33 13.81
CA LEU A 37 -24.18 -17.37 15.26
C LEU A 37 -23.42 -16.24 15.96
N GLN A 38 -22.20 -15.95 15.51
CA GLN A 38 -21.35 -14.87 16.05
C GLN A 38 -21.78 -13.46 15.63
N GLN A 39 -22.75 -13.34 14.71
CA GLN A 39 -23.17 -12.06 14.13
C GLN A 39 -21.99 -11.28 13.51
N SER A 40 -21.09 -12.01 12.85
CA SER A 40 -19.95 -11.43 12.16
C SER A 40 -20.41 -10.51 11.04
N GLN A 41 -19.68 -9.42 10.80
CA GLN A 41 -19.92 -8.49 9.68
C GLN A 41 -19.35 -8.99 8.33
N THR A 42 -18.94 -10.26 8.26
CA THR A 42 -18.37 -10.86 7.06
C THR A 42 -19.46 -11.21 6.05
N THR A 43 -19.35 -10.66 4.84
CA THR A 43 -20.29 -10.90 3.72
C THR A 43 -19.94 -12.23 3.05
N ASN A 44 -20.80 -13.23 3.20
CA ASN A 44 -20.79 -14.43 2.37
C ASN A 44 -22.26 -14.77 2.04
N SER A 45 -22.52 -15.25 0.81
CA SER A 45 -23.89 -15.43 0.30
C SER A 45 -24.74 -16.39 1.16
N ILE A 46 -24.12 -17.40 1.77
CA ILE A 46 -24.81 -18.39 2.64
C ILE A 46 -25.25 -17.74 3.96
N THR A 47 -24.36 -17.01 4.63
CA THR A 47 -24.63 -16.27 5.87
C THR A 47 -25.58 -15.11 5.62
N ASP A 48 -25.52 -14.46 4.46
CA ASP A 48 -26.47 -13.44 4.05
C ASP A 48 -27.88 -14.02 3.87
N LEU A 49 -27.99 -15.19 3.23
CA LEU A 49 -29.26 -15.92 3.10
C LEU A 49 -29.82 -16.35 4.46
N LEU A 50 -28.96 -16.87 5.35
CA LEU A 50 -29.32 -17.19 6.73
C LEU A 50 -29.83 -15.96 7.48
N ASN A 51 -29.13 -14.82 7.39
CA ASN A 51 -29.53 -13.56 8.03
C ASN A 51 -30.84 -13.02 7.45
N GLN A 52 -31.01 -13.06 6.13
CA GLN A 52 -32.21 -12.61 5.44
C GLN A 52 -33.44 -13.42 5.87
N CYS A 53 -33.32 -14.74 5.94
CA CYS A 53 -34.39 -15.61 6.42
C CYS A 53 -34.68 -15.38 7.91
N TYR A 54 -33.62 -15.33 8.73
CA TYR A 54 -33.74 -15.16 10.18
C TYR A 54 -34.40 -13.83 10.58
N GLN A 55 -34.18 -12.73 9.84
CA GLN A 55 -34.80 -11.44 10.15
C GLN A 55 -36.33 -11.51 10.29
N GLN A 56 -36.97 -12.35 9.49
CA GLN A 56 -38.43 -12.54 9.51
C GLN A 56 -38.87 -13.51 10.62
N LEU A 57 -37.96 -14.39 11.07
CA LEU A 57 -38.20 -15.45 12.03
C LEU A 57 -37.84 -15.10 13.47
N ALA A 58 -37.00 -14.08 13.68
CA ALA A 58 -36.48 -13.70 14.99
C ALA A 58 -37.59 -13.53 16.07
N PRO A 59 -38.75 -12.89 15.80
CA PRO A 59 -39.81 -12.77 16.79
C PRO A 59 -40.45 -14.11 17.16
N ILE A 60 -40.59 -15.03 16.20
CA ILE A 60 -41.18 -16.35 16.38
C ILE A 60 -40.24 -17.21 17.23
N LEU A 61 -38.96 -17.21 16.88
CA LEU A 61 -37.90 -17.95 17.59
C LEU A 61 -37.58 -17.35 18.97
N ALA A 62 -37.95 -16.10 19.23
CA ALA A 62 -37.85 -15.46 20.54
C ALA A 62 -38.94 -15.89 21.54
N ALA A 63 -39.93 -16.69 21.12
CA ALA A 63 -40.96 -17.21 22.02
C ALA A 63 -40.34 -17.92 23.25
N GLU A 64 -40.94 -17.77 24.43
CA GLU A 64 -40.36 -18.28 25.69
C GLU A 64 -40.17 -19.79 25.71
N ARG A 65 -41.03 -20.53 25.00
CA ARG A 65 -41.03 -22.00 25.07
C ARG A 65 -41.30 -22.69 23.74
N TRP A 66 -42.42 -22.38 23.09
CA TRP A 66 -42.89 -23.14 21.95
C TRP A 66 -42.61 -22.43 20.64
N VAL A 67 -42.13 -23.18 19.64
CA VAL A 67 -42.11 -22.75 18.24
C VAL A 67 -42.90 -23.76 17.40
N CYS A 68 -43.87 -23.27 16.63
CA CYS A 68 -44.74 -24.10 15.80
C CYS A 68 -44.08 -24.40 14.45
N LEU A 69 -44.02 -25.68 14.09
CA LEU A 69 -43.56 -26.14 12.78
C LEU A 69 -44.73 -26.76 12.01
N ALA A 70 -44.52 -27.04 10.74
CA ALA A 70 -45.45 -27.76 9.90
C ALA A 70 -45.58 -29.23 10.37
N ASN A 71 -46.58 -29.94 9.85
CA ASN A 71 -46.78 -31.38 10.07
C ASN A 71 -46.96 -31.81 11.55
N ASP A 72 -47.59 -30.96 12.36
CA ASP A 72 -47.85 -31.20 13.79
C ASP A 72 -46.56 -31.32 14.64
N ILE A 73 -45.45 -30.71 14.19
CA ILE A 73 -44.18 -30.68 14.91
C ILE A 73 -44.09 -29.40 15.74
N TYR A 74 -43.60 -29.52 16.98
CA TYR A 74 -43.45 -28.39 17.90
C TYR A 74 -42.11 -28.46 18.64
N LEU A 75 -41.30 -27.43 18.48
CA LEU A 75 -40.07 -27.26 19.26
C LEU A 75 -40.45 -26.81 20.68
N ASP A 76 -39.97 -27.54 21.70
CA ASP A 76 -40.11 -27.22 23.11
C ASP A 76 -38.75 -26.92 23.73
N LYS A 77 -38.45 -25.64 23.94
CA LYS A 77 -37.20 -25.20 24.56
C LYS A 77 -37.00 -25.74 25.98
N LYS A 78 -38.09 -26.10 26.66
CA LYS A 78 -38.04 -26.68 28.00
C LYS A 78 -37.69 -28.16 27.98
N ALA A 79 -38.18 -28.89 26.98
CA ALA A 79 -37.95 -30.33 26.85
C ALA A 79 -36.64 -30.64 26.12
N GLY A 80 -36.05 -29.67 25.41
CA GLY A 80 -34.76 -29.88 24.75
C GLY A 80 -34.87 -30.48 23.34
N GLY A 81 -35.97 -30.24 22.62
CA GLY A 81 -36.18 -30.89 21.32
C GLY A 81 -37.56 -30.67 20.71
N PHE A 82 -37.95 -31.58 19.82
CA PHE A 82 -39.13 -31.49 18.97
C PHE A 82 -40.12 -32.60 19.28
N TRP A 83 -41.37 -32.20 19.54
CA TRP A 83 -42.50 -33.09 19.69
C TRP A 83 -43.19 -33.27 18.35
N LEU A 84 -43.38 -34.52 17.92
CA LEU A 84 -44.37 -34.82 16.89
C LEU A 84 -45.70 -35.11 17.59
N MET A 85 -46.56 -34.10 17.60
CA MET A 85 -47.85 -34.19 18.27
C MET A 85 -48.82 -35.00 17.40
N LYS A 86 -48.63 -36.33 17.35
CA LYS A 86 -49.49 -37.26 16.63
C LYS A 86 -49.36 -38.66 17.23
N SER A 87 -50.45 -39.43 17.23
CA SER A 87 -50.46 -40.79 17.80
C SER A 87 -49.93 -41.82 16.80
N PHE A 88 -48.92 -42.60 17.22
CA PHE A 88 -48.30 -43.68 16.43
C PHE A 88 -48.57 -45.08 16.98
N GLY A 89 -49.78 -45.27 17.52
CA GLY A 89 -50.23 -46.54 18.08
C GLY A 89 -50.34 -46.52 19.60
N LYS A 90 -50.92 -47.62 20.13
CA LYS A 90 -51.02 -47.88 21.57
C LYS A 90 -50.17 -49.09 21.90
N TYR A 91 -49.31 -48.95 22.89
CA TYR A 91 -48.42 -50.00 23.36
C TYR A 91 -48.63 -50.25 24.84
N LYS A 92 -48.22 -51.43 25.31
CA LYS A 92 -48.34 -51.76 26.73
C LYS A 92 -47.16 -51.14 27.48
N SER A 93 -47.39 -50.81 28.75
CA SER A 93 -46.24 -50.60 29.63
C SER A 93 -45.45 -51.90 29.76
N GLU A 94 -44.15 -51.77 29.99
CA GLU A 94 -43.16 -52.85 30.02
C GLU A 94 -42.77 -53.40 28.64
N ASP A 95 -43.41 -52.94 27.55
CA ASP A 95 -42.91 -53.20 26.20
C ASP A 95 -41.53 -52.53 26.03
N HIS A 96 -40.63 -53.20 25.32
CA HIS A 96 -39.26 -52.75 25.11
C HIS A 96 -39.24 -51.48 24.24
N ILE A 97 -38.44 -50.49 24.62
CA ILE A 97 -38.40 -49.18 23.95
C ILE A 97 -38.00 -49.34 22.47
N ASP A 98 -36.91 -50.07 22.19
CA ASP A 98 -36.38 -50.26 20.83
C ASP A 98 -37.42 -50.83 19.84
N ASP A 99 -38.29 -51.75 20.28
CA ASP A 99 -39.31 -52.36 19.42
C ASP A 99 -40.38 -51.32 19.02
N ILE A 100 -40.71 -50.43 19.94
CA ILE A 100 -41.68 -49.35 19.74
C ILE A 100 -41.08 -48.26 18.85
N GLU A 101 -39.85 -47.82 19.13
CA GLU A 101 -39.15 -46.81 18.34
C GLU A 101 -38.92 -47.28 16.90
N LEU A 102 -38.56 -48.56 16.70
CA LEU A 102 -38.44 -49.14 15.37
C LEU A 102 -39.79 -49.09 14.62
N ALA A 103 -40.89 -49.44 15.28
CA ALA A 103 -42.23 -49.41 14.69
C ALA A 103 -42.66 -47.97 14.34
N ILE A 104 -42.34 -47.00 15.20
CA ILE A 104 -42.66 -45.59 15.00
C ILE A 104 -41.87 -45.02 13.82
N ASN A 105 -40.55 -45.21 13.78
CA ASN A 105 -39.71 -44.68 12.72
C ASN A 105 -40.03 -45.29 11.35
N GLN A 106 -40.47 -46.56 11.30
CA GLN A 106 -40.99 -47.17 10.06
C GLN A 106 -42.26 -46.48 9.54
N VAL A 107 -43.10 -45.95 10.44
CA VAL A 107 -44.36 -45.28 10.07
C VAL A 107 -44.14 -43.80 9.75
N ILE A 108 -43.31 -43.11 10.53
CA ILE A 108 -42.96 -41.71 10.26
C ILE A 108 -42.17 -41.62 8.96
N ALA A 109 -41.23 -42.56 8.76
CA ALA A 109 -40.33 -42.60 7.61
C ALA A 109 -39.60 -41.25 7.42
N ASP A 110 -39.17 -40.63 8.53
CA ASP A 110 -38.33 -39.44 8.52
C ASP A 110 -36.91 -39.84 8.06
N PRO A 111 -36.40 -39.26 6.97
CA PRO A 111 -35.08 -39.60 6.45
C PRO A 111 -33.92 -38.88 7.17
N ILE A 112 -34.22 -37.96 8.09
CA ILE A 112 -33.23 -37.10 8.77
C ILE A 112 -33.16 -37.44 10.26
N ASN A 113 -34.32 -37.54 10.93
CA ASN A 113 -34.37 -37.63 12.39
C ASN A 113 -34.78 -39.03 12.88
N ASP A 114 -34.17 -39.46 13.98
CA ASP A 114 -34.58 -40.63 14.74
C ASP A 114 -35.59 -40.22 15.83
N TRP A 115 -36.82 -40.71 15.72
CA TRP A 115 -37.89 -40.39 16.65
C TRP A 115 -37.95 -41.42 17.79
N VAL A 116 -37.76 -40.95 19.02
CA VAL A 116 -37.65 -41.79 20.22
C VAL A 116 -38.86 -41.66 21.14
N ILE A 117 -38.97 -42.56 22.11
CA ILE A 117 -39.84 -42.39 23.27
C ILE A 117 -39.11 -41.51 24.29
N PRO A 118 -39.67 -40.35 24.70
CA PRO A 118 -39.02 -39.46 25.64
C PRO A 118 -38.77 -40.15 26.99
N ASP A 119 -37.69 -39.79 27.66
CA ASP A 119 -37.47 -40.20 29.05
C ASP A 119 -38.50 -39.58 30.00
N GLU A 120 -38.49 -40.02 31.26
CA GLU A 120 -39.41 -39.53 32.27
C GLU A 120 -39.33 -38.00 32.48
N GLU A 121 -38.13 -37.42 32.45
CA GLU A 121 -37.92 -35.98 32.68
C GLU A 121 -38.47 -35.13 31.51
N THR A 122 -38.21 -35.57 30.29
CA THR A 122 -38.68 -34.97 29.05
C THR A 122 -40.20 -35.08 28.97
N ALA A 123 -40.77 -36.25 29.26
CA ALA A 123 -42.21 -36.44 29.32
C ALA A 123 -42.89 -35.54 30.39
N ARG A 124 -42.23 -35.26 31.52
CA ARG A 124 -42.72 -34.31 32.54
C ARG A 124 -42.89 -32.89 32.01
N CYS A 125 -42.22 -32.52 30.91
CA CYS A 125 -42.42 -31.21 30.30
C CYS A 125 -43.84 -31.05 29.73
N LEU A 126 -44.52 -32.13 29.36
CA LEU A 126 -45.89 -32.09 28.84
C LEU A 126 -46.97 -32.02 29.94
N CYS A 127 -46.60 -32.09 31.22
CA CYS A 127 -47.52 -31.92 32.34
C CYS A 127 -47.83 -30.43 32.61
N SER A 128 -49.04 -30.13 33.08
CA SER A 128 -49.46 -28.77 33.52
C SER A 128 -49.31 -27.66 32.46
N LEU A 129 -49.52 -27.96 31.17
CA LEU A 129 -49.43 -26.96 30.09
C LEU A 129 -50.60 -25.96 30.13
N LYS A 130 -50.29 -24.67 30.33
CA LYS A 130 -51.27 -23.57 30.31
C LYS A 130 -51.38 -22.86 28.96
N ASP A 131 -50.24 -22.71 28.27
CA ASP A 131 -50.09 -21.87 27.07
C ASP A 131 -49.49 -22.66 25.89
N ALA A 132 -49.91 -23.91 25.71
CA ALA A 132 -49.46 -24.73 24.58
C ALA A 132 -50.14 -24.27 23.27
N PRO A 133 -49.40 -24.23 22.14
CA PRO A 133 -49.96 -23.84 20.84
C PRO A 133 -50.82 -24.94 20.19
N PHE A 134 -51.01 -26.06 20.87
CA PHE A 134 -51.82 -27.21 20.45
C PHE A 134 -52.86 -27.54 21.53
N SER A 135 -53.91 -28.26 21.15
CA SER A 135 -55.03 -28.56 22.07
C SER A 135 -54.59 -29.51 23.19
N THR A 136 -54.67 -29.04 24.44
CA THR A 136 -54.37 -29.81 25.66
C THR A 136 -55.63 -30.30 26.40
N ALA A 137 -56.79 -30.32 25.72
CA ALA A 137 -58.08 -30.46 26.39
C ALA A 137 -58.19 -31.72 27.29
N VAL A 138 -58.29 -31.46 28.60
CA VAL A 138 -58.83 -32.40 29.58
C VAL A 138 -60.34 -32.29 29.54
N TYR A 139 -61.04 -33.41 29.30
CA TYR A 139 -62.51 -33.45 29.35
C TYR A 139 -62.98 -33.03 30.74
N ASN A 140 -63.49 -31.80 30.87
CA ASN A 140 -64.33 -31.39 31.98
C ASN A 140 -65.73 -31.18 31.44
N SER A 141 -66.69 -31.94 31.95
CA SER A 141 -68.00 -32.19 31.34
C SER A 141 -68.98 -31.03 31.46
N ASN A 142 -68.59 -29.79 31.11
CA ASN A 142 -69.49 -28.64 30.93
C ASN A 142 -68.76 -27.46 30.26
N LEU A 143 -68.96 -27.24 28.94
CA LEU A 143 -69.17 -25.94 28.25
C LEU A 143 -68.79 -25.98 26.75
N VAL A 144 -69.83 -25.71 25.94
CA VAL A 144 -69.93 -25.02 24.64
C VAL A 144 -68.91 -25.30 23.52
N SER A 145 -69.52 -25.74 22.40
CA SER A 145 -69.05 -25.85 21.03
C SER A 145 -68.63 -24.53 20.37
N ASN A 146 -67.37 -24.44 19.95
CA ASN A 146 -66.91 -23.93 18.64
C ASN A 146 -65.37 -23.88 18.66
N TYR A 147 -64.70 -24.90 18.13
CA TYR A 147 -63.24 -24.93 17.99
C TYR A 147 -62.86 -25.52 16.63
N THR A 148 -62.02 -24.79 15.89
CA THR A 148 -61.30 -25.24 14.69
C THR A 148 -59.82 -25.33 15.06
N GLY A 149 -59.37 -26.51 15.48
CA GLY A 149 -57.99 -26.80 15.92
C GLY A 149 -57.84 -28.29 16.27
N ILE A 150 -56.69 -28.87 15.98
CA ILE A 150 -56.43 -30.31 15.83
C ILE A 150 -56.71 -31.10 17.12
N LYS A 151 -57.46 -32.20 17.00
CA LYS A 151 -58.00 -33.03 18.09
C LYS A 151 -57.01 -34.16 18.41
N LEU A 152 -56.01 -33.89 19.26
CA LEU A 152 -54.75 -34.63 19.22
C LEU A 152 -54.67 -36.01 19.92
N LEU A 153 -55.51 -36.34 20.92
CA LEU A 153 -55.31 -37.60 21.68
C LEU A 153 -56.57 -38.41 22.04
N GLY A 154 -57.77 -37.98 21.64
CA GLY A 154 -59.02 -38.68 21.98
C GLY A 154 -59.20 -38.91 23.50
N ASP A 155 -60.02 -39.88 23.90
CA ASP A 155 -60.34 -40.21 25.30
C ASP A 155 -59.16 -40.85 26.09
N CYS A 156 -57.92 -40.73 25.61
CA CYS A 156 -56.75 -41.41 26.15
C CYS A 156 -55.60 -40.44 26.43
N GLN A 157 -55.58 -39.88 27.63
CA GLN A 157 -54.53 -38.97 28.13
C GLN A 157 -53.22 -39.67 28.54
N LYS A 158 -53.06 -40.96 28.21
CA LYS A 158 -51.94 -41.79 28.66
C LYS A 158 -50.85 -41.79 27.61
N VAL A 159 -49.68 -41.27 27.94
CA VAL A 159 -48.52 -41.19 27.05
C VAL A 159 -47.41 -42.08 27.60
N LEU A 160 -46.67 -42.73 26.71
CA LEU A 160 -45.53 -43.55 27.07
C LEU A 160 -44.30 -42.68 27.32
N TYR A 161 -43.53 -43.05 28.34
CA TYR A 161 -42.18 -42.54 28.58
C TYR A 161 -41.23 -43.70 28.89
N GLY A 162 -39.94 -43.51 28.63
CA GLY A 162 -38.90 -44.49 28.88
C GLY A 162 -38.52 -44.58 30.36
N TYR A 163 -38.41 -45.81 30.88
CA TYR A 163 -37.92 -46.12 32.23
C TYR A 163 -37.24 -47.50 32.23
N ASP A 164 -35.94 -47.56 32.53
CA ASP A 164 -35.17 -48.81 32.66
C ASP A 164 -35.30 -49.74 31.43
N SER A 165 -35.06 -49.18 30.23
CA SER A 165 -35.19 -49.84 28.92
C SER A 165 -36.60 -50.31 28.53
N GLN A 166 -37.61 -49.97 29.33
CA GLN A 166 -39.01 -50.30 29.09
C GLN A 166 -39.87 -49.03 29.02
N THR A 167 -41.06 -49.14 28.44
CA THR A 167 -42.01 -48.02 28.44
C THR A 167 -42.95 -48.06 29.64
N ARG A 168 -43.38 -46.89 30.12
CA ARG A 168 -44.44 -46.74 31.12
C ARG A 168 -45.48 -45.75 30.61
N GLY A 169 -46.74 -46.15 30.62
CA GLY A 169 -47.86 -45.28 30.32
C GLY A 169 -48.26 -44.45 31.53
N ALA A 170 -48.33 -43.13 31.41
CA ALA A 170 -48.82 -42.25 32.45
C ALA A 170 -49.76 -41.18 31.91
N HIS A 171 -50.69 -40.72 32.74
CA HIS A 171 -51.51 -39.56 32.41
C HIS A 171 -50.67 -38.28 32.37
N LEU A 172 -50.92 -37.45 31.35
CA LEU A 172 -50.44 -36.06 31.32
C LEU A 172 -51.29 -35.16 32.23
N ASP A 173 -51.24 -35.40 33.55
CA ASP A 173 -51.94 -34.61 34.56
C ASP A 173 -51.00 -33.52 35.15
N ALA A 174 -51.36 -32.93 36.29
CA ALA A 174 -50.54 -31.92 36.96
C ALA A 174 -49.13 -32.44 37.37
N HIS A 175 -48.97 -33.76 37.45
CA HIS A 175 -47.73 -34.48 37.75
C HIS A 175 -47.77 -35.85 37.07
N LEU A 176 -46.63 -36.33 36.54
CA LEU A 176 -46.49 -37.74 36.14
C LEU A 176 -46.61 -38.61 37.41
N SER A 177 -47.60 -39.50 37.43
CA SER A 177 -47.88 -40.38 38.58
C SER A 177 -46.79 -41.43 38.77
N ASP A 178 -46.46 -41.74 40.02
CA ASP A 178 -45.57 -42.86 40.38
C ASP A 178 -46.16 -44.23 40.00
N ASN A 179 -47.48 -44.30 39.78
CA ASN A 179 -48.16 -45.50 39.28
C ASN A 179 -48.37 -45.38 37.76
N TYR A 180 -47.84 -46.35 37.01
CA TYR A 180 -48.01 -46.44 35.56
C TYR A 180 -49.22 -47.32 35.19
N TYR A 181 -49.79 -47.07 34.01
CA TYR A 181 -50.96 -47.75 33.48
C TYR A 181 -50.56 -48.95 32.62
N ALA A 182 -51.48 -49.86 32.33
CA ALA A 182 -51.17 -51.03 31.51
C ALA A 182 -50.82 -50.69 30.03
N GLU A 183 -51.25 -49.53 29.53
CA GLU A 183 -51.04 -49.11 28.13
C GLU A 183 -50.98 -47.58 28.02
N GLY A 184 -50.31 -47.10 26.97
CA GLY A 184 -50.18 -45.70 26.62
C GLY A 184 -50.01 -45.48 25.11
N ILE A 185 -50.15 -44.23 24.69
CA ILE A 185 -49.88 -43.80 23.32
C ILE A 185 -48.40 -43.41 23.21
N ALA A 186 -47.75 -43.84 22.14
CA ALA A 186 -46.44 -43.31 21.81
C ALA A 186 -46.56 -41.91 21.22
N LEU A 187 -45.88 -40.95 21.86
CA LEU A 187 -45.74 -39.58 21.38
C LEU A 187 -44.26 -39.36 21.03
N PRO A 188 -43.90 -39.39 19.75
CA PRO A 188 -42.51 -39.37 19.34
C PRO A 188 -41.85 -38.03 19.66
N PHE A 189 -40.60 -38.10 20.05
CA PHE A 189 -39.76 -36.95 20.37
C PHE A 189 -38.39 -37.11 19.70
N THR A 190 -37.78 -36.00 19.29
CA THR A 190 -36.35 -35.99 18.91
C THR A 190 -35.67 -34.84 19.64
N TYR A 191 -34.48 -35.09 20.17
CA TYR A 191 -33.70 -34.08 20.88
C TYR A 191 -33.00 -33.17 19.86
N PHE A 192 -32.78 -31.90 20.19
CA PHE A 192 -31.77 -31.10 19.46
C PHE A 192 -30.38 -31.36 20.05
N ASP A 193 -29.33 -31.06 19.30
CA ASP A 193 -27.94 -31.38 19.68
C ASP A 193 -27.19 -30.20 20.35
N THR A 194 -27.86 -29.05 20.55
CA THR A 194 -27.28 -27.85 21.15
C THR A 194 -27.72 -27.54 22.58
N GLU A 195 -26.80 -26.98 23.38
CA GLU A 195 -27.12 -26.34 24.67
C GLU A 195 -27.44 -24.83 24.51
N ASP A 196 -27.15 -24.23 23.35
CA ASP A 196 -27.44 -22.83 23.06
C ASP A 196 -28.90 -22.65 22.60
N LEU A 197 -29.75 -22.15 23.50
CA LEU A 197 -31.16 -21.87 23.21
C LEU A 197 -31.41 -20.47 22.64
N SER A 198 -30.35 -19.81 22.15
CA SER A 198 -30.49 -18.54 21.44
C SER A 198 -31.39 -18.72 20.20
N PRO A 199 -32.19 -17.70 19.81
CA PRO A 199 -33.04 -17.82 18.63
C PRO A 199 -32.27 -18.16 17.34
N ARG A 200 -31.00 -17.74 17.22
CA ARG A 200 -30.15 -18.08 16.07
C ARG A 200 -29.72 -19.55 16.10
N ALA A 201 -29.28 -20.07 17.24
CA ALA A 201 -28.93 -21.48 17.37
C ALA A 201 -30.14 -22.39 17.10
N LEU A 202 -31.30 -22.06 17.67
CA LEU A 202 -32.53 -22.82 17.41
C LEU A 202 -32.98 -22.77 15.94
N PHE A 203 -32.68 -21.69 15.21
CA PHE A 203 -32.94 -21.64 13.77
C PHE A 203 -32.09 -22.66 13.01
N ILE A 204 -30.81 -22.76 13.36
CA ILE A 204 -29.88 -23.72 12.77
C ILE A 204 -30.35 -25.16 13.06
N GLU A 205 -30.72 -25.46 14.30
CA GLU A 205 -31.24 -26.77 14.69
C GLU A 205 -32.48 -27.19 13.89
N ILE A 206 -33.38 -26.25 13.61
CA ILE A 206 -34.56 -26.52 12.78
C ILE A 206 -34.15 -26.90 11.34
N LEU A 207 -33.16 -26.22 10.77
CA LEU A 207 -32.65 -26.50 9.42
C LEU A 207 -31.90 -27.83 9.36
N GLU A 208 -31.06 -28.11 10.36
CA GLU A 208 -30.33 -29.37 10.51
C GLU A 208 -31.29 -30.56 10.68
N SER A 209 -32.36 -30.39 11.46
CA SER A 209 -33.44 -31.38 11.60
C SER A 209 -34.35 -31.48 10.35
N GLY A 210 -34.15 -30.61 9.36
CA GLY A 210 -34.93 -30.60 8.11
C GLY A 210 -36.41 -30.25 8.27
N PHE A 211 -36.79 -29.64 9.39
CA PHE A 211 -38.18 -29.27 9.64
C PHE A 211 -38.54 -27.94 8.99
N THR A 212 -39.83 -27.70 8.76
CA THR A 212 -40.33 -26.45 8.18
C THR A 212 -41.11 -25.65 9.21
N LEU A 213 -40.76 -24.38 9.40
CA LEU A 213 -41.54 -23.47 10.25
C LEU A 213 -42.95 -23.24 9.69
N LEU A 214 -43.93 -23.20 10.59
CA LEU A 214 -45.32 -23.00 10.21
C LEU A 214 -45.51 -21.65 9.50
N GLY A 215 -46.07 -21.66 8.29
CA GLY A 215 -46.24 -20.48 7.44
C GLY A 215 -45.11 -20.23 6.44
N LEU A 216 -44.03 -21.02 6.45
CA LEU A 216 -42.94 -20.98 5.46
C LEU A 216 -42.96 -22.16 4.47
N GLU A 217 -44.07 -22.89 4.37
CA GLU A 217 -44.19 -24.06 3.49
C GLU A 217 -44.02 -23.72 2.00
N SER A 218 -44.17 -22.44 1.62
CA SER A 218 -43.97 -21.94 0.25
C SER A 218 -42.90 -20.85 0.17
N ASP A 219 -42.02 -20.73 1.17
CA ASP A 219 -40.95 -19.73 1.18
C ASP A 219 -39.69 -20.27 0.48
N ASP A 220 -39.36 -19.69 -0.67
CA ASP A 220 -38.26 -20.16 -1.51
C ASP A 220 -36.89 -20.05 -0.82
N ILE A 221 -36.68 -19.01 0.00
CA ILE A 221 -35.42 -18.78 0.71
C ILE A 221 -35.21 -19.87 1.77
N TYR A 222 -36.26 -20.16 2.54
CA TYR A 222 -36.24 -21.18 3.57
C TYR A 222 -35.99 -22.57 3.01
N HIS A 223 -36.69 -22.94 1.92
CA HIS A 223 -36.47 -24.23 1.25
C HIS A 223 -35.09 -24.33 0.58
N THR A 224 -34.55 -23.22 0.09
CA THR A 224 -33.15 -23.15 -0.37
C THR A 224 -32.18 -23.45 0.77
N LEU A 225 -32.40 -22.90 1.96
CA LEU A 225 -31.60 -23.20 3.16
C LEU A 225 -31.74 -24.67 3.55
N LEU A 226 -32.95 -25.24 3.59
CA LEU A 226 -33.13 -26.68 3.84
C LEU A 226 -32.33 -27.52 2.84
N LYS A 227 -32.34 -27.15 1.55
CA LYS A 227 -31.54 -27.87 0.56
C LYS A 227 -30.03 -27.70 0.75
N LEU A 228 -29.56 -26.56 1.24
CA LEU A 228 -28.14 -26.34 1.56
C LEU A 228 -27.67 -27.20 2.74
N PHE A 229 -28.47 -27.28 3.81
CA PHE A 229 -28.15 -28.11 4.98
C PHE A 229 -28.19 -29.61 4.66
N HIS A 230 -29.00 -30.00 3.68
CA HIS A 230 -29.15 -31.39 3.23
C HIS A 230 -28.66 -31.58 1.78
N TYR A 231 -27.56 -30.91 1.42
CA TYR A 231 -27.13 -30.81 0.03
C TYR A 231 -26.71 -32.16 -0.56
N ASP A 232 -25.98 -32.96 0.22
CA ASP A 232 -25.46 -34.27 -0.20
C ASP A 232 -26.55 -35.35 -0.34
N ASN A 233 -27.72 -35.14 0.27
CA ASN A 233 -28.85 -36.03 0.10
C ASN A 233 -29.61 -35.70 -1.20
N THR A 234 -29.55 -36.59 -2.19
CA THR A 234 -30.13 -36.34 -3.53
C THR A 234 -31.65 -36.37 -3.57
N ASP A 235 -32.29 -36.96 -2.56
CA ASP A 235 -33.73 -37.19 -2.55
C ASP A 235 -34.50 -36.13 -1.75
N LEU A 236 -33.78 -35.28 -0.99
CA LEU A 236 -34.36 -34.23 -0.15
C LEU A 236 -34.35 -32.86 -0.82
N PHE A 237 -35.47 -32.16 -0.65
CA PHE A 237 -35.69 -30.76 -1.07
C PHE A 237 -35.30 -30.47 -2.53
N THR A 238 -35.56 -31.44 -3.43
CA THR A 238 -35.07 -31.44 -4.82
C THR A 238 -35.48 -30.21 -5.61
N ASP A 239 -36.65 -29.64 -5.29
CA ASP A 239 -37.19 -28.47 -6.00
C ASP A 239 -36.33 -27.21 -5.80
N SER A 240 -35.58 -27.12 -4.70
CA SER A 240 -34.67 -26.00 -4.40
C SER A 240 -33.21 -26.29 -4.73
N LYS A 241 -32.92 -27.41 -5.41
CA LYS A 241 -31.54 -27.79 -5.80
C LYS A 241 -30.86 -26.72 -6.65
N GLN A 242 -31.58 -26.17 -7.63
CA GLN A 242 -31.04 -25.16 -8.53
C GLN A 242 -30.70 -23.85 -7.79
N ASP A 243 -31.53 -23.44 -6.82
CA ASP A 243 -31.29 -22.24 -6.03
C ASP A 243 -30.13 -22.44 -5.04
N ALA A 244 -30.05 -23.61 -4.40
CA ALA A 244 -28.90 -23.97 -3.56
C ALA A 244 -27.58 -23.98 -4.36
N ASP A 245 -27.61 -24.57 -5.56
CA ASP A 245 -26.49 -24.59 -6.50
C ASP A 245 -26.05 -23.17 -6.90
N LYS A 246 -27.01 -22.26 -7.07
CA LYS A 246 -26.74 -20.85 -7.36
C LYS A 246 -26.08 -20.15 -6.17
N VAL A 247 -26.58 -20.33 -4.95
CA VAL A 247 -26.01 -19.70 -3.74
C VAL A 247 -24.56 -20.15 -3.50
N ILE A 248 -24.27 -21.44 -3.70
CA ILE A 248 -22.90 -21.99 -3.63
C ILE A 248 -22.02 -21.42 -4.74
N GLY A 249 -22.54 -21.34 -5.96
CA GLY A 249 -21.83 -20.70 -7.08
C GLY A 249 -21.48 -19.25 -6.78
N GLU A 250 -22.44 -18.46 -6.30
CA GLU A 250 -22.26 -17.06 -5.92
C GLU A 250 -21.22 -16.90 -4.81
N PHE A 251 -21.17 -17.83 -3.83
CA PHE A 251 -20.13 -17.82 -2.79
C PHE A 251 -18.71 -17.89 -3.40
N TYR A 252 -18.46 -18.85 -4.29
CA TYR A 252 -17.14 -18.98 -4.91
C TYR A 252 -16.82 -17.86 -5.89
N ASP A 253 -17.83 -17.39 -6.64
CA ASP A 253 -17.68 -16.27 -7.56
C ASP A 253 -17.30 -15.00 -6.82
N ASP A 254 -17.98 -14.68 -5.72
CA ASP A 254 -17.67 -13.50 -4.90
C ASP A 254 -16.23 -13.53 -4.38
N LEU A 255 -15.72 -14.70 -3.97
CA LEU A 255 -14.33 -14.83 -3.54
C LEU A 255 -13.33 -14.56 -4.68
N LEU A 256 -13.58 -15.09 -5.88
CA LEU A 256 -12.74 -14.88 -7.05
C LEU A 256 -12.77 -13.41 -7.50
N LEU A 257 -13.97 -12.81 -7.59
CA LEU A 257 -14.14 -11.44 -8.07
C LEU A 257 -13.55 -10.39 -7.13
N ASN A 258 -13.51 -10.66 -5.82
CA ASN A 258 -13.02 -9.73 -4.80
C ASN A 258 -11.59 -10.02 -4.31
N ILE A 259 -10.88 -11.01 -4.86
CA ILE A 259 -9.58 -11.43 -4.33
C ILE A 259 -8.56 -10.28 -4.30
N ASP A 260 -8.48 -9.49 -5.37
CA ASP A 260 -7.58 -8.33 -5.44
C ASP A 260 -8.18 -7.07 -4.79
N THR A 261 -9.51 -7.01 -4.60
CA THR A 261 -10.17 -5.99 -3.77
C THR A 261 -9.72 -6.11 -2.32
N GLN A 262 -9.72 -7.32 -1.77
CA GLN A 262 -9.22 -7.55 -0.41
C GLN A 262 -7.72 -7.32 -0.30
N ARG A 263 -6.96 -7.71 -1.33
CA ARG A 263 -5.49 -7.65 -1.33
C ARG A 263 -4.94 -6.23 -1.45
N ALA A 264 -5.52 -5.42 -2.33
CA ALA A 264 -4.95 -4.14 -2.74
C ALA A 264 -6.00 -3.04 -3.03
N ASP A 265 -7.27 -3.22 -2.64
CA ASP A 265 -8.34 -2.22 -2.85
C ASP A 265 -8.60 -1.92 -4.33
N LEU A 266 -8.39 -2.93 -5.18
CA LEU A 266 -8.84 -2.86 -6.58
C LEU A 266 -10.37 -2.98 -6.65
N GLN A 267 -10.96 -2.36 -7.68
CA GLN A 267 -12.38 -2.56 -7.95
C GLN A 267 -12.68 -4.04 -8.19
N PRO A 268 -13.78 -4.59 -7.64
CA PRO A 268 -14.18 -5.96 -7.90
C PRO A 268 -14.24 -6.24 -9.39
N TYR A 269 -13.78 -7.43 -9.78
CA TYR A 269 -13.82 -7.82 -11.18
C TYR A 269 -15.26 -7.96 -11.66
N HIS A 270 -15.51 -7.64 -12.93
CA HIS A 270 -16.84 -7.81 -13.51
C HIS A 270 -17.15 -9.31 -13.62
N SER A 271 -18.33 -9.75 -13.17
CA SER A 271 -18.74 -11.16 -13.09
C SER A 271 -18.51 -11.97 -14.37
N LYS A 272 -18.75 -11.37 -15.55
CA LYS A 272 -18.43 -11.95 -16.87
C LYS A 272 -17.01 -12.52 -17.00
N ILE A 273 -16.03 -12.12 -16.19
CA ILE A 273 -14.71 -12.74 -16.22
C ILE A 273 -14.76 -14.25 -15.94
N LEU A 274 -15.78 -14.71 -15.21
CA LEU A 274 -15.95 -16.12 -14.82
C LEU A 274 -16.73 -16.94 -15.86
N ASP A 275 -17.51 -16.32 -16.74
CA ASP A 275 -18.39 -17.03 -17.68
C ASP A 275 -18.08 -16.75 -19.16
N ASP A 276 -17.46 -15.61 -19.49
CA ASP A 276 -17.11 -15.25 -20.87
C ASP A 276 -15.81 -15.94 -21.28
N THR A 277 -15.91 -16.78 -22.31
CA THR A 277 -14.78 -17.52 -22.88
C THR A 277 -13.65 -16.63 -23.40
N ALA A 278 -13.87 -15.33 -23.61
CA ALA A 278 -12.85 -14.37 -24.00
C ALA A 278 -12.18 -13.62 -22.83
N LEU A 279 -12.52 -13.92 -21.57
CA LEU A 279 -11.97 -13.24 -20.39
C LEU A 279 -11.20 -14.20 -19.49
N GLY A 280 -11.88 -14.94 -18.61
CA GLY A 280 -11.28 -15.93 -17.72
C GLY A 280 -10.45 -15.38 -16.55
N HIS A 281 -10.39 -16.16 -15.46
CA HIS A 281 -9.67 -15.82 -14.23
C HIS A 281 -8.36 -16.61 -14.10
N TRP A 282 -7.27 -15.96 -13.64
CA TRP A 282 -5.94 -16.58 -13.53
C TRP A 282 -5.88 -17.65 -12.44
N SER A 283 -6.50 -17.44 -11.27
CA SER A 283 -6.48 -18.42 -10.17
C SER A 283 -7.13 -19.77 -10.47
N LEU A 284 -7.87 -19.85 -11.59
CA LEU A 284 -8.46 -21.08 -12.10
C LEU A 284 -7.54 -21.81 -13.10
N TRP A 285 -6.40 -21.21 -13.49
CA TRP A 285 -5.43 -21.76 -14.43
C TRP A 285 -4.27 -22.45 -13.71
N GLN A 286 -4.46 -23.70 -13.32
CA GLN A 286 -3.59 -24.35 -12.32
C GLN A 286 -2.59 -25.35 -12.92
N ASP A 287 -2.40 -25.30 -14.24
CA ASP A 287 -1.60 -26.28 -14.99
C ASP A 287 -0.11 -26.24 -14.66
N GLU A 288 0.39 -25.07 -14.28
CA GLU A 288 1.80 -24.84 -13.90
C GLU A 288 2.07 -25.12 -12.41
N LEU A 289 1.04 -25.42 -11.61
CA LEU A 289 1.13 -25.57 -10.16
C LEU A 289 1.23 -27.04 -9.73
N ASN A 290 2.06 -27.31 -8.72
CA ASN A 290 1.99 -28.59 -8.00
C ASN A 290 0.85 -28.56 -6.98
N THR A 291 -0.28 -29.17 -7.34
CA THR A 291 -1.53 -29.11 -6.56
C THR A 291 -1.82 -30.39 -5.74
N GLN A 292 -0.81 -31.22 -5.46
CA GLN A 292 -1.01 -32.50 -4.75
C GLN A 292 -1.61 -32.32 -3.35
N ASP A 293 -1.16 -31.30 -2.61
CA ASP A 293 -1.60 -31.03 -1.23
C ASP A 293 -2.71 -29.98 -1.16
N TYR A 294 -3.32 -29.61 -2.29
CA TYR A 294 -4.31 -28.54 -2.35
C TYR A 294 -5.71 -29.05 -1.98
N VAL A 295 -6.49 -28.19 -1.34
CA VAL A 295 -7.92 -28.40 -1.11
C VAL A 295 -8.63 -28.27 -2.46
N THR A 296 -9.33 -29.33 -2.91
CA THR A 296 -10.06 -29.31 -4.17
C THR A 296 -11.52 -29.01 -3.92
N VAL A 297 -12.04 -28.00 -4.62
CA VAL A 297 -13.45 -27.60 -4.62
C VAL A 297 -14.06 -27.96 -5.95
N ASP A 298 -15.19 -28.66 -5.94
CA ASP A 298 -16.00 -28.85 -7.13
C ASP A 298 -16.89 -27.62 -7.36
N LEU A 299 -16.71 -26.97 -8.50
CA LEU A 299 -17.50 -25.82 -8.89
C LEU A 299 -18.83 -26.31 -9.45
N VAL A 300 -19.92 -25.90 -8.81
CA VAL A 300 -21.29 -26.25 -9.22
C VAL A 300 -21.57 -25.83 -10.67
N GLN A 301 -21.03 -24.68 -11.08
CA GLN A 301 -21.05 -24.19 -12.44
C GLN A 301 -19.63 -24.12 -12.98
N LYS A 302 -19.42 -24.54 -14.23
CA LYS A 302 -18.11 -24.44 -14.86
C LYS A 302 -17.73 -22.97 -15.04
N ARG A 303 -16.52 -22.60 -14.64
CA ARG A 303 -15.95 -21.25 -14.79
C ARG A 303 -14.83 -21.22 -15.81
N VAL A 304 -14.55 -20.03 -16.34
CA VAL A 304 -13.51 -19.81 -17.34
C VAL A 304 -12.18 -19.51 -16.63
N ALA A 305 -11.20 -20.38 -16.83
CA ALA A 305 -9.81 -20.14 -16.50
C ALA A 305 -9.10 -19.44 -17.68
N ARG A 306 -8.19 -18.51 -17.39
CA ARG A 306 -7.33 -17.88 -18.41
C ARG A 306 -5.87 -18.14 -18.08
N ASP A 307 -5.10 -18.54 -19.10
CA ASP A 307 -3.65 -18.63 -19.00
C ASP A 307 -3.05 -17.23 -18.76
N PRO A 308 -2.41 -16.96 -17.61
CA PRO A 308 -1.71 -15.69 -17.39
C PRO A 308 -0.60 -15.43 -18.41
N LYS A 309 0.02 -16.46 -19.02
CA LYS A 309 1.02 -16.28 -20.09
C LYS A 309 0.42 -15.59 -21.30
N SER A 310 -0.85 -15.85 -21.61
CA SER A 310 -1.57 -15.19 -22.70
C SER A 310 -1.98 -13.73 -22.38
N SER A 311 -1.70 -13.26 -21.15
CA SER A 311 -1.95 -11.89 -20.68
C SER A 311 -0.67 -11.07 -20.56
N VAL A 312 0.49 -11.63 -20.92
CA VAL A 312 1.78 -10.92 -20.91
C VAL A 312 1.85 -9.99 -22.12
N HIS A 313 2.16 -8.73 -21.87
CA HIS A 313 2.41 -7.73 -22.92
C HIS A 313 3.87 -7.72 -23.31
N ASP A 314 4.15 -7.54 -24.60
CA ASP A 314 5.50 -7.20 -25.12
C ASP A 314 5.83 -5.70 -24.90
N GLY A 315 5.30 -5.16 -23.79
CA GLY A 315 5.36 -3.77 -23.41
C GLY A 315 6.37 -3.51 -22.30
N VAL A 316 6.54 -2.23 -21.97
CA VAL A 316 7.50 -1.77 -20.96
C VAL A 316 6.83 -0.79 -20.01
N VAL A 317 7.22 -0.85 -18.74
CA VAL A 317 6.74 0.04 -17.68
C VAL A 317 7.87 0.95 -17.20
N GLY A 318 7.64 2.25 -17.23
CA GLY A 318 8.53 3.27 -16.70
C GLY A 318 8.06 3.67 -15.30
N ILE A 319 8.94 3.54 -14.31
CA ILE A 319 8.64 3.91 -12.92
C ILE A 319 9.60 5.02 -12.50
N ASP A 320 9.06 6.22 -12.27
CA ASP A 320 9.76 7.28 -11.55
C ASP A 320 9.45 7.16 -10.06
N PHE A 321 10.35 6.50 -9.33
CA PHE A 321 10.26 6.34 -7.88
C PHE A 321 10.74 7.64 -7.20
N GLY A 322 9.87 8.64 -7.11
CA GLY A 322 10.18 9.95 -6.53
C GLY A 322 10.11 10.00 -5.00
N THR A 323 10.75 11.02 -4.42
CA THR A 323 10.83 11.22 -2.96
C THR A 323 9.47 11.40 -2.31
N LYS A 324 8.54 12.07 -3.00
CA LYS A 324 7.20 12.39 -2.47
C LYS A 324 6.07 11.75 -3.28
N SER A 325 6.27 11.57 -4.57
CA SER A 325 5.32 10.90 -5.46
C SER A 325 6.04 9.93 -6.37
N THR A 326 5.40 8.80 -6.62
CA THR A 326 5.82 7.80 -7.61
C THR A 326 4.92 7.91 -8.83
N VAL A 327 5.52 8.03 -10.02
CA VAL A 327 4.79 8.04 -11.30
C VAL A 327 5.04 6.72 -12.01
N VAL A 328 3.97 6.13 -12.54
CA VAL A 328 4.05 4.90 -13.34
C VAL A 328 3.44 5.19 -14.70
N VAL A 329 4.20 4.92 -15.76
CA VAL A 329 3.71 4.94 -17.14
C VAL A 329 3.98 3.59 -17.80
N TYR A 330 3.20 3.25 -18.81
CA TYR A 330 3.41 2.02 -19.55
C TYR A 330 3.17 2.22 -21.05
N GLN A 331 3.84 1.39 -21.83
CA GLN A 331 3.62 1.24 -23.26
C GLN A 331 3.29 -0.22 -23.52
N LYS A 332 2.15 -0.49 -24.20
CA LYS A 332 1.74 -1.84 -24.62
C LYS A 332 2.26 -2.13 -26.04
N ASP A 333 1.35 -2.45 -26.96
CA ASP A 333 1.69 -2.96 -28.30
C ASP A 333 1.90 -1.86 -29.36
N ASN A 334 1.72 -0.58 -28.98
CA ASN A 334 1.85 0.57 -29.87
C ASN A 334 2.88 1.57 -29.32
N VAL A 335 3.10 2.68 -30.03
CA VAL A 335 4.06 3.73 -29.62
C VAL A 335 3.51 4.70 -28.56
N THR A 336 2.25 4.55 -28.13
CA THR A 336 1.61 5.45 -27.19
C THR A 336 1.97 5.07 -25.75
N ILE A 337 2.31 6.09 -24.97
CA ILE A 337 2.66 5.97 -23.55
C ILE A 337 1.46 6.43 -22.73
N HIS A 338 1.03 5.62 -21.76
CA HIS A 338 -0.11 5.92 -20.90
C HIS A 338 0.30 5.99 -19.42
N PRO A 339 -0.15 7.00 -18.65
CA PRO A 339 0.07 7.05 -17.22
C PRO A 339 -0.88 6.10 -16.47
N MET A 340 -0.48 5.66 -15.27
CA MET A 340 -1.23 4.72 -14.44
C MET A 340 -1.53 5.29 -13.05
N ARG A 341 -2.78 5.12 -12.61
CA ARG A 341 -3.25 5.50 -11.26
C ARG A 341 -2.99 4.35 -10.28
N ILE A 342 -2.49 4.66 -9.08
CA ILE A 342 -2.22 3.71 -8.01
C ILE A 342 -2.93 4.17 -6.74
N GLY A 343 -3.61 3.27 -6.04
CA GLY A 343 -4.11 3.55 -4.68
C GLY A 343 -5.24 4.58 -4.58
N THR A 344 -5.92 4.91 -5.68
CA THR A 344 -7.04 5.87 -5.69
C THR A 344 -8.41 5.24 -5.34
N GLY A 345 -8.47 3.91 -5.16
CA GLY A 345 -9.70 3.16 -4.94
C GLY A 345 -10.64 3.18 -6.16
N ASP A 346 -11.77 3.88 -6.04
CA ASP A 346 -12.81 3.96 -7.07
C ASP A 346 -12.36 4.69 -8.35
N LEU A 347 -12.07 3.92 -9.39
CA LEU A 347 -11.63 4.39 -10.70
C LEU A 347 -12.76 5.03 -11.54
N SER A 348 -14.02 4.99 -11.08
CA SER A 348 -15.18 5.56 -11.78
C SER A 348 -15.32 7.08 -11.64
N LYS A 349 -14.57 7.70 -10.72
CA LYS A 349 -14.51 9.16 -10.55
C LYS A 349 -13.81 9.83 -11.73
N ALA A 350 -14.20 11.08 -12.02
CA ALA A 350 -13.59 11.91 -13.05
C ALA A 350 -12.06 11.99 -12.86
N ILE A 351 -11.32 11.80 -13.96
CA ILE A 351 -9.87 11.77 -13.94
C ILE A 351 -9.34 13.20 -13.73
N ALA A 352 -8.37 13.35 -12.82
CA ALA A 352 -7.62 14.58 -12.61
C ALA A 352 -6.12 14.28 -12.68
N ALA A 353 -5.30 15.25 -13.10
CA ALA A 353 -3.86 15.06 -13.30
C ALA A 353 -3.14 14.52 -12.04
N HIS A 354 -3.53 15.00 -10.85
CA HIS A 354 -2.94 14.56 -9.58
C HIS A 354 -3.21 13.08 -9.23
N HIS A 355 -4.18 12.42 -9.87
CA HIS A 355 -4.42 10.97 -9.66
C HIS A 355 -3.30 10.09 -10.24
N TYR A 356 -2.43 10.64 -11.09
CA TYR A 356 -1.28 9.93 -11.67
C TYR A 356 0.02 10.21 -10.90
N GLU A 357 -0.05 11.01 -9.84
CA GLU A 357 1.06 11.40 -8.98
C GLU A 357 0.88 10.73 -7.61
N ASN A 358 1.22 9.44 -7.55
CA ASN A 358 0.89 8.58 -6.43
C ASN A 358 1.79 8.89 -5.23
N PRO A 359 1.29 9.34 -4.05
CA PRO A 359 2.16 9.63 -2.91
C PRO A 359 3.06 8.44 -2.53
N THR A 360 4.34 8.70 -2.28
CA THR A 360 5.33 7.69 -1.87
C THR A 360 5.25 7.48 -0.35
N ILE A 361 4.10 7.00 0.12
CA ILE A 361 3.78 6.83 1.55
C ILE A 361 3.12 5.47 1.81
N MET A 362 3.39 4.93 3.00
CA MET A 362 2.80 3.69 3.53
C MET A 362 2.22 3.94 4.92
N GLU A 363 1.12 3.27 5.26
CA GLU A 363 0.55 3.22 6.60
C GLU A 363 0.55 1.78 7.12
N PHE A 364 1.10 1.56 8.32
CA PHE A 364 1.19 0.24 8.93
C PHE A 364 0.11 0.06 10.01
N ILE A 365 -0.97 -0.65 9.67
CA ILE A 365 -2.13 -0.81 10.56
C ILE A 365 -1.95 -2.08 11.41
N HIS A 366 -1.95 -3.25 10.77
CA HIS A 366 -1.79 -4.56 11.41
C HIS A 366 -0.49 -5.24 10.93
N LEU A 367 0.64 -4.69 11.38
CA LEU A 367 1.98 -5.07 10.88
C LEU A 367 2.35 -6.55 11.09
N ALA A 368 1.93 -7.19 12.20
CA ALA A 368 2.24 -8.61 12.44
C ALA A 368 1.49 -9.55 11.47
N PRO A 369 0.14 -9.46 11.36
CA PRO A 369 -0.61 -10.20 10.35
C PRO A 369 -0.10 -9.96 8.93
N PHE A 370 0.20 -8.71 8.56
CA PHE A 370 0.73 -8.39 7.23
C PHE A 370 2.03 -9.14 6.94
N ILE A 371 3.01 -9.10 7.86
CA ILE A 371 4.30 -9.77 7.66
C ILE A 371 4.12 -11.28 7.50
N GLN A 372 3.28 -11.89 8.32
CA GLN A 372 2.99 -13.32 8.25
C GLN A 372 2.39 -13.69 6.89
N ALA A 373 1.36 -12.95 6.44
CA ALA A 373 0.72 -13.17 5.15
C ALA A 373 1.71 -12.97 3.99
N TYR A 374 2.48 -11.87 4.02
CA TYR A 374 3.46 -11.57 2.99
C TYR A 374 4.54 -12.65 2.87
N GLN A 375 4.97 -13.25 3.99
CA GLN A 375 5.99 -14.30 3.99
C GLN A 375 5.46 -15.70 3.65
N ALA A 376 4.14 -15.90 3.68
CA ALA A 376 3.52 -17.22 3.49
C ALA A 376 3.71 -17.78 2.08
N GLU A 377 3.64 -16.92 1.05
CA GLU A 377 3.72 -17.33 -0.35
C GLU A 377 4.70 -16.46 -1.13
N ALA A 378 5.30 -17.05 -2.17
CA ALA A 378 6.28 -16.37 -3.03
C ALA A 378 5.63 -15.42 -4.06
N HIS A 379 4.37 -15.67 -4.42
CA HIS A 379 3.66 -15.03 -5.53
C HIS A 379 2.21 -14.75 -5.12
N ARG A 380 1.78 -13.49 -5.25
CA ARG A 380 0.46 -12.97 -4.82
C ARG A 380 0.04 -13.46 -3.43
N PRO A 381 0.90 -13.28 -2.40
CA PRO A 381 0.54 -13.66 -1.04
C PRO A 381 -0.78 -13.02 -0.63
N ASP A 382 -1.44 -13.65 0.32
CA ASP A 382 -2.77 -13.28 0.75
C ASP A 382 -2.78 -12.13 1.77
N THR A 383 -2.08 -11.04 1.42
CA THR A 383 -2.05 -9.80 2.18
C THR A 383 -3.40 -9.11 2.15
N ARG A 384 -3.70 -8.27 3.14
CA ARG A 384 -4.93 -7.47 3.16
C ARG A 384 -4.63 -5.99 3.13
N TRP A 385 -5.39 -5.24 2.34
CA TRP A 385 -5.26 -3.78 2.26
C TRP A 385 -5.44 -3.09 3.61
N GLN A 386 -6.36 -3.60 4.43
CA GLN A 386 -6.59 -3.08 5.78
C GLN A 386 -5.44 -3.33 6.78
N ASP A 387 -4.46 -4.17 6.45
CA ASP A 387 -3.31 -4.39 7.33
C ASP A 387 -2.16 -3.42 7.01
N LEU A 388 -2.06 -2.99 5.75
CA LEU A 388 -1.08 -2.01 5.25
C LEU A 388 -1.64 -1.32 4.00
N THR A 389 -1.74 0.00 4.02
CA THR A 389 -2.18 0.81 2.88
C THR A 389 -1.03 1.63 2.29
N ILE A 390 -1.11 1.98 1.01
CA ILE A 390 -0.11 2.84 0.35
C ILE A 390 -0.77 4.01 -0.38
N SER A 391 0.04 4.98 -0.79
CA SER A 391 -0.33 6.05 -1.71
C SER A 391 -1.47 6.95 -1.20
N HIS A 392 -2.45 7.30 -2.04
CA HIS A 392 -3.50 8.25 -1.69
C HIS A 392 -4.31 7.82 -0.45
N THR A 393 -4.58 6.53 -0.27
CA THR A 393 -5.26 6.03 0.94
C THR A 393 -4.47 6.32 2.21
N ALA A 394 -3.17 5.97 2.24
CA ALA A 394 -2.30 6.25 3.38
C ALA A 394 -2.11 7.76 3.61
N TYR A 395 -1.95 8.54 2.53
CA TYR A 395 -1.83 10.00 2.61
C TYR A 395 -3.08 10.67 3.20
N ASN A 396 -4.27 10.27 2.74
CA ASN A 396 -5.53 10.80 3.24
C ASN A 396 -5.77 10.41 4.71
N SER A 397 -5.39 9.19 5.11
CA SER A 397 -5.43 8.75 6.50
C SER A 397 -4.52 9.61 7.39
N MET A 398 -3.30 9.94 6.94
CA MET A 398 -2.35 10.76 7.68
C MET A 398 -2.91 12.17 7.99
N GLN A 399 -3.56 12.82 7.00
CA GLN A 399 -4.09 14.18 7.12
C GLN A 399 -5.17 14.32 8.20
N GLY A 400 -5.93 13.26 8.47
CA GLY A 400 -6.99 13.24 9.49
C GLY A 400 -6.59 12.60 10.83
N SER A 401 -5.32 12.20 10.98
CA SER A 401 -4.88 11.39 12.12
C SER A 401 -4.44 12.21 13.34
N GLU A 402 -4.64 11.65 14.54
CA GLU A 402 -4.08 12.20 15.78
C GLU A 402 -2.55 12.09 15.80
N SER A 403 -1.89 12.99 16.53
CA SER A 403 -0.42 13.01 16.66
C SER A 403 0.14 11.66 17.08
N SER A 404 -0.57 10.93 17.97
CA SER A 404 -0.22 9.59 18.47
C SER A 404 -0.06 8.52 17.38
N LYS A 405 -0.69 8.70 16.21
CA LYS A 405 -0.62 7.78 15.06
C LYS A 405 0.40 8.18 14.01
N PHE A 406 1.00 9.37 14.10
CA PHE A 406 1.91 9.91 13.08
C PHE A 406 3.08 8.98 12.73
N ASN A 407 3.69 8.31 13.73
CA ASN A 407 4.81 7.38 13.49
C ASN A 407 4.41 6.08 12.79
N THR A 408 3.11 5.85 12.52
CA THR A 408 2.61 4.69 11.78
C THR A 408 2.64 4.88 10.27
N PHE A 409 2.97 6.09 9.82
CA PHE A 409 3.18 6.43 8.42
C PHE A 409 4.67 6.46 8.09
N LEU A 410 5.02 6.06 6.87
CA LEU A 410 6.37 6.13 6.34
C LEU A 410 6.36 6.74 4.93
N ASP A 411 6.85 7.97 4.80
CA ASP A 411 6.86 8.76 3.55
C ASP A 411 8.29 9.04 3.03
N ALA A 412 9.32 8.55 3.72
CA ALA A 412 10.72 8.88 3.47
C ALA A 412 11.54 7.73 2.85
N LEU A 413 10.89 6.84 2.09
CA LEU A 413 11.50 5.62 1.54
C LEU A 413 12.74 5.91 0.69
N LYS A 414 12.62 6.81 -0.29
CA LYS A 414 13.74 7.18 -1.19
C LYS A 414 14.88 7.83 -0.41
N GLN A 415 14.57 8.75 0.49
CA GLN A 415 15.57 9.45 1.31
C GLN A 415 16.34 8.50 2.23
N TRP A 416 15.67 7.49 2.79
CA TRP A 416 16.34 6.46 3.57
C TRP A 416 17.27 5.59 2.72
N ALA A 417 16.86 5.26 1.49
CA ALA A 417 17.75 4.54 0.58
C ALA A 417 19.01 5.36 0.20
N GLY A 418 18.86 6.67 0.02
CA GLY A 418 19.96 7.57 -0.37
C GLY A 418 20.94 7.96 0.74
N ASP A 419 20.58 7.83 2.02
CA ASP A 419 21.43 8.21 3.15
C ASP A 419 22.04 6.99 3.85
N LYS A 420 23.36 6.81 3.69
CA LYS A 420 24.15 5.71 4.25
C LYS A 420 24.09 5.56 5.76
N ASN A 421 23.71 6.61 6.49
CA ASN A 421 23.67 6.61 7.96
C ASN A 421 22.25 6.64 8.51
N ARG A 422 21.24 6.85 7.65
CA ARG A 422 19.86 7.01 8.09
C ARG A 422 19.29 5.67 8.53
N LYS A 423 18.86 5.62 9.79
CA LYS A 423 18.05 4.53 10.33
C LYS A 423 16.58 4.89 10.19
N LEU A 424 15.73 3.89 10.05
CA LEU A 424 14.28 4.06 10.07
C LEU A 424 13.66 3.26 11.21
N LYS A 425 12.48 3.69 11.64
CA LYS A 425 11.66 2.95 12.60
C LYS A 425 10.26 2.84 12.01
N VAL A 426 9.77 1.62 11.87
CA VAL A 426 8.41 1.32 11.42
C VAL A 426 7.58 1.00 12.66
N VAL A 427 6.45 1.68 12.82
CA VAL A 427 5.54 1.47 13.95
C VAL A 427 4.17 1.05 13.41
N GLY A 428 3.66 -0.09 13.84
CA GLY A 428 2.28 -0.48 13.57
C GLY A 428 1.31 0.18 14.56
N GLN A 429 0.08 0.48 14.13
CA GLN A 429 -0.97 1.02 15.02
C GLN A 429 -1.22 0.16 16.27
N HIS A 430 -0.91 -1.13 16.20
CA HIS A 430 -1.08 -2.11 17.28
C HIS A 430 0.23 -2.36 18.08
N GLY A 431 1.17 -1.42 18.07
CA GLY A 431 2.34 -1.38 18.95
C GLY A 431 3.56 -2.19 18.50
N LYS A 432 3.50 -2.94 17.39
CA LYS A 432 4.68 -3.60 16.83
C LYS A 432 5.65 -2.55 16.27
N VAL A 433 6.91 -2.60 16.70
CA VAL A 433 7.97 -1.69 16.24
C VAL A 433 9.07 -2.50 15.55
N ILE A 434 9.55 -2.01 14.41
CA ILE A 434 10.70 -2.58 13.69
C ILE A 434 11.73 -1.47 13.51
N ASP A 435 12.92 -1.67 14.06
CA ASP A 435 14.08 -0.82 13.81
C ASP A 435 14.80 -1.29 12.55
N LEU A 436 14.91 -0.42 11.55
CA LEU A 436 15.58 -0.69 10.28
C LEU A 436 16.96 -0.04 10.28
N PRO A 437 18.02 -0.79 9.94
CA PRO A 437 19.36 -0.24 9.76
C PRO A 437 19.41 0.66 8.52
N PRO A 438 20.56 1.31 8.23
CA PRO A 438 20.78 1.92 6.94
C PRO A 438 20.47 0.98 5.78
N PHE A 439 19.93 1.52 4.69
CA PHE A 439 19.36 0.71 3.61
C PHE A 439 20.35 -0.33 3.06
N LEU A 440 21.62 0.04 2.87
CA LEU A 440 22.66 -0.87 2.36
C LEU A 440 23.01 -2.02 3.31
N GLU A 441 22.72 -1.91 4.60
CA GLU A 441 22.98 -2.95 5.61
C GLU A 441 21.90 -4.02 5.68
N LEU A 442 20.72 -3.81 5.06
CA LEU A 442 19.68 -4.85 5.00
C LEU A 442 20.16 -6.14 4.32
N THR A 443 19.79 -7.27 4.90
CA THR A 443 20.07 -8.62 4.38
C THR A 443 18.81 -9.27 3.82
N ASP A 444 18.97 -10.39 3.12
CA ASP A 444 17.84 -11.15 2.58
C ASP A 444 16.97 -11.71 3.70
N GLY A 445 15.66 -11.44 3.64
CA GLY A 445 14.68 -11.83 4.65
C GLY A 445 14.35 -10.74 5.66
N ASP A 446 15.14 -9.66 5.72
CA ASP A 446 14.80 -8.49 6.53
C ASP A 446 13.55 -7.78 5.99
N PHE A 447 12.84 -7.08 6.88
CA PHE A 447 11.69 -6.28 6.50
C PHE A 447 12.13 -5.10 5.61
N ASN A 448 11.76 -5.14 4.33
CA ASN A 448 12.14 -4.12 3.36
C ASN A 448 10.90 -3.35 2.86
N PRO A 449 10.65 -2.13 3.34
CA PRO A 449 9.47 -1.37 2.95
C PRO A 449 9.49 -0.94 1.47
N ILE A 450 10.66 -0.82 0.83
CA ILE A 450 10.77 -0.52 -0.61
C ILE A 450 10.30 -1.71 -1.45
N GLU A 451 10.67 -2.94 -1.05
CA GLU A 451 10.18 -4.17 -1.68
C GLU A 451 8.65 -4.32 -1.54
N ILE A 452 8.12 -4.03 -0.37
CA ILE A 452 6.67 -4.10 -0.11
C ILE A 452 5.92 -3.03 -0.91
N TYR A 453 6.45 -1.81 -1.00
CA TYR A 453 5.87 -0.76 -1.83
C TYR A 453 5.83 -1.19 -3.32
N ALA A 454 6.93 -1.75 -3.83
CA ALA A 454 7.00 -2.29 -5.19
C ALA A 454 6.04 -3.47 -5.43
N TYR A 455 5.78 -4.29 -4.41
CA TYR A 455 4.75 -5.34 -4.47
C TYR A 455 3.36 -4.77 -4.71
N TYR A 456 2.97 -3.73 -3.96
CA TYR A 456 1.67 -3.08 -4.19
C TYR A 456 1.62 -2.39 -5.57
N LEU A 457 2.67 -1.67 -5.99
CA LEU A 457 2.74 -1.14 -7.36
C LEU A 457 2.52 -2.26 -8.39
N GLY A 458 3.18 -3.40 -8.20
CA GLY A 458 3.04 -4.57 -9.04
C GLY A 458 1.62 -5.13 -9.10
N LEU A 459 0.86 -5.13 -8.01
CA LEU A 459 -0.55 -5.56 -8.01
C LEU A 459 -1.45 -4.61 -8.82
N TYR A 460 -1.20 -3.30 -8.76
CA TYR A 460 -1.92 -2.32 -9.56
C TYR A 460 -1.53 -2.39 -11.05
N ILE A 461 -0.25 -2.66 -11.34
CA ILE A 461 0.26 -2.81 -12.71
C ILE A 461 -0.21 -4.13 -13.33
N ASN A 462 -0.07 -5.24 -12.61
CA ASN A 462 -0.31 -6.59 -13.09
C ASN A 462 -1.60 -7.14 -12.48
N ASN A 463 -2.72 -7.06 -13.20
CA ASN A 463 -4.03 -7.57 -12.76
C ASN A 463 -4.89 -8.04 -13.93
N LEU A 464 -6.04 -8.64 -13.65
CA LEU A 464 -6.84 -9.29 -14.70
C LEU A 464 -7.33 -8.32 -15.79
N ASN A 465 -7.55 -7.05 -15.45
CA ASN A 465 -8.01 -6.03 -16.38
C ASN A 465 -6.86 -5.45 -17.21
N ASN A 466 -5.67 -5.31 -16.62
CA ASN A 466 -4.55 -4.69 -17.30
C ASN A 466 -3.67 -5.68 -18.06
N GLY A 467 -3.57 -6.94 -17.62
CA GLY A 467 -2.60 -7.93 -18.07
C GLY A 467 -1.33 -7.92 -17.22
N ILE A 468 -0.22 -8.41 -17.78
CA ILE A 468 1.06 -8.60 -17.08
C ILE A 468 2.17 -7.92 -17.87
N PHE A 469 3.04 -7.18 -17.17
CA PHE A 469 4.29 -6.65 -17.71
C PHE A 469 5.48 -7.37 -17.06
N LEU A 470 6.52 -7.63 -17.85
CA LEU A 470 7.75 -8.26 -17.37
C LEU A 470 8.97 -7.35 -17.52
N ASP A 471 8.89 -6.27 -18.30
CA ASP A 471 10.00 -5.33 -18.48
C ASP A 471 9.72 -3.98 -17.82
N TYR A 472 10.61 -3.60 -16.90
CA TYR A 472 10.52 -2.39 -16.09
C TYR A 472 11.80 -1.57 -16.20
N ILE A 473 11.64 -0.25 -16.24
CA ILE A 473 12.74 0.71 -16.31
C ILE A 473 12.53 1.76 -15.22
N MET A 474 13.59 2.05 -14.45
CA MET A 474 13.55 3.02 -13.35
C MET A 474 14.54 4.16 -13.55
N SER A 475 14.12 5.37 -13.20
CA SER A 475 14.98 6.56 -13.09
C SER A 475 15.67 6.60 -11.72
N PHE A 476 16.83 7.28 -11.67
CA PHE A 476 17.54 7.55 -10.42
C PHE A 476 18.14 8.97 -10.42
N PRO A 477 18.32 9.58 -9.23
CA PRO A 477 19.07 10.82 -9.13
C PRO A 477 20.53 10.58 -9.53
N VAL A 478 21.12 11.55 -10.24
CA VAL A 478 22.54 11.55 -10.62
C VAL A 478 23.48 11.40 -9.42
N THR A 479 23.03 11.82 -8.24
CA THR A 479 23.81 11.79 -7.00
C THR A 479 23.80 10.42 -6.28
N TYR A 480 22.96 9.46 -6.64
CA TYR A 480 22.85 8.19 -5.90
C TYR A 480 23.96 7.23 -6.26
N GLU A 481 24.73 6.72 -5.28
CA GLU A 481 25.80 5.74 -5.51
C GLU A 481 25.29 4.45 -6.17
N MET A 482 26.13 3.80 -6.97
CA MET A 482 25.72 2.64 -7.77
C MET A 482 25.13 1.51 -6.91
N ALA A 483 25.76 1.23 -5.75
CA ALA A 483 25.30 0.23 -4.79
C ALA A 483 23.88 0.51 -4.26
N VAL A 484 23.52 1.79 -4.08
CA VAL A 484 22.16 2.18 -3.66
C VAL A 484 21.17 1.91 -4.80
N ARG A 485 21.52 2.33 -6.04
CA ARG A 485 20.67 2.09 -7.22
C ARG A 485 20.42 0.60 -7.43
N ASP A 486 21.48 -0.21 -7.38
CA ASP A 486 21.39 -1.67 -7.52
C ASP A 486 20.51 -2.31 -6.43
N LYS A 487 20.64 -1.85 -5.19
CA LYS A 487 19.83 -2.38 -4.10
C LYS A 487 18.36 -1.98 -4.24
N ILE A 488 18.05 -0.76 -4.69
CA ILE A 488 16.67 -0.35 -5.03
C ILE A 488 16.12 -1.24 -6.17
N ILE A 489 16.86 -1.41 -7.27
CA ILE A 489 16.47 -2.28 -8.39
C ILE A 489 16.17 -3.69 -7.91
N SER A 490 17.06 -4.27 -7.07
CA SER A 490 16.85 -5.62 -6.53
C SER A 490 15.61 -5.71 -5.63
N SER A 491 15.32 -4.67 -4.83
CA SER A 491 14.14 -4.59 -3.97
C SER A 491 12.86 -4.48 -4.79
N PHE A 492 12.86 -3.65 -5.84
CA PHE A 492 11.76 -3.53 -6.77
C PHE A 492 11.51 -4.83 -7.53
N LYS A 493 12.58 -5.47 -8.04
CA LYS A 493 12.48 -6.76 -8.73
C LYS A 493 11.82 -7.83 -7.85
N LYS A 494 12.19 -7.91 -6.56
CA LYS A 494 11.57 -8.83 -5.60
C LYS A 494 10.08 -8.51 -5.40
N GLY A 495 9.75 -7.24 -5.13
CA GLY A 495 8.36 -6.81 -4.93
C GLY A 495 7.47 -7.06 -6.15
N LEU A 496 7.92 -6.62 -7.33
CA LEU A 496 7.21 -6.80 -8.59
C LEU A 496 7.03 -8.29 -8.94
N SER A 497 8.09 -9.10 -8.80
CA SER A 497 8.00 -10.55 -9.01
C SER A 497 7.01 -11.22 -8.06
N LYS A 498 6.95 -10.76 -6.80
CA LYS A 498 5.99 -11.24 -5.80
C LYS A 498 4.55 -10.83 -6.09
N SER A 499 4.32 -9.81 -6.92
CA SER A 499 2.97 -9.40 -7.35
C SER A 499 2.39 -10.26 -8.49
N LEU A 500 3.24 -11.05 -9.17
CA LEU A 500 2.84 -11.90 -10.29
C LEU A 500 2.10 -13.16 -9.81
N PRO A 501 1.13 -13.68 -10.58
CA PRO A 501 0.46 -14.93 -10.27
C PRO A 501 1.40 -16.13 -10.39
N ALA A 502 1.32 -17.08 -9.45
CA ALA A 502 2.11 -18.31 -9.48
C ALA A 502 1.81 -19.15 -10.73
N GLU A 503 0.57 -19.05 -11.23
CA GLU A 503 0.04 -19.69 -12.42
C GLU A 503 0.79 -19.31 -13.71
N LEU A 504 1.60 -18.25 -13.68
CA LEU A 504 2.47 -17.84 -14.79
C LEU A 504 3.63 -18.83 -15.02
N GLY A 505 4.00 -19.61 -13.99
CA GLY A 505 5.11 -20.54 -14.01
C GLY A 505 6.46 -19.87 -13.74
N GLN A 506 7.37 -20.61 -13.09
CA GLN A 506 8.67 -20.07 -12.65
C GLN A 506 9.55 -19.57 -13.81
N GLU A 507 9.53 -20.26 -14.96
CA GLU A 507 10.33 -19.89 -16.13
C GLU A 507 9.97 -18.50 -16.65
N THR A 508 8.67 -18.20 -16.79
CA THR A 508 8.19 -16.90 -17.25
C THR A 508 8.42 -15.81 -16.20
N ILE A 509 8.17 -16.09 -14.91
CA ILE A 509 8.43 -15.13 -13.82
C ILE A 509 9.91 -14.72 -13.78
N GLN A 510 10.84 -15.64 -14.06
CA GLN A 510 12.28 -15.35 -14.11
C GLN A 510 12.68 -14.40 -15.25
N GLN A 511 11.85 -14.23 -16.28
CA GLN A 511 12.08 -13.28 -17.36
C GLN A 511 11.88 -11.83 -16.93
N LEU A 512 11.29 -11.58 -15.74
CA LEU A 512 11.09 -10.23 -15.24
C LEU A 512 12.42 -9.47 -15.12
N SER A 513 12.50 -8.35 -15.83
CA SER A 513 13.62 -7.41 -15.83
C SER A 513 13.23 -6.11 -15.16
N VAL A 514 14.14 -5.60 -14.33
CA VAL A 514 14.09 -4.23 -13.83
C VAL A 514 15.44 -3.63 -14.15
N SER A 515 15.47 -2.67 -15.06
CA SER A 515 16.69 -2.03 -15.56
C SER A 515 16.78 -0.57 -15.11
N LYS A 516 18.01 -0.05 -15.12
CA LYS A 516 18.27 1.38 -14.88
C LYS A 516 18.06 2.11 -16.20
N GLY A 517 17.18 3.11 -16.22
CA GLY A 517 17.04 4.02 -17.35
C GLY A 517 17.99 5.20 -17.26
N ALA A 518 17.72 6.22 -18.08
CA ALA A 518 18.39 7.51 -17.98
C ALA A 518 18.21 8.13 -16.57
N SER A 519 19.10 9.07 -16.21
CA SER A 519 18.92 9.85 -14.98
C SER A 519 17.60 10.64 -15.04
N GLU A 520 17.02 10.94 -13.87
CA GLU A 520 15.78 11.74 -13.77
C GLU A 520 15.80 13.00 -14.65
N PRO A 521 16.81 13.89 -14.53
CA PRO A 521 16.81 15.11 -15.33
C PRO A 521 17.10 14.86 -16.82
N ALA A 522 17.86 13.82 -17.19
CA ALA A 522 18.08 13.49 -18.61
C ALA A 522 16.82 12.91 -19.26
N ALA A 523 16.07 12.07 -18.53
CA ALA A 523 14.77 11.57 -18.97
C ALA A 523 13.77 12.73 -19.16
N TYR A 524 13.73 13.68 -18.23
CA TYR A 524 12.92 14.89 -18.38
C TYR A 524 13.35 15.72 -19.60
N ALA A 525 14.66 15.94 -19.78
CA ALA A 525 15.20 16.70 -20.92
C ALA A 525 14.71 16.13 -22.25
N LEU A 526 14.75 14.81 -22.42
CA LEU A 526 14.26 14.14 -23.63
C LEU A 526 12.79 14.43 -23.89
N THR A 527 11.96 14.28 -22.86
CA THR A 527 10.52 14.58 -22.97
C THR A 527 10.29 16.05 -23.34
N ALA A 528 11.03 16.97 -22.72
CA ALA A 528 10.91 18.41 -23.00
C ALA A 528 11.35 18.76 -24.43
N LEU A 529 12.49 18.24 -24.88
CA LEU A 529 13.00 18.43 -26.25
C LEU A 529 11.95 17.99 -27.28
N GLN A 530 11.31 16.84 -27.06
CA GLN A 530 10.27 16.32 -27.94
C GLN A 530 8.99 17.16 -27.90
N GLU A 531 8.46 17.50 -26.72
CA GLU A 531 7.22 18.29 -26.60
C GLU A 531 7.36 19.73 -27.13
N TYR A 532 8.55 20.32 -27.03
CA TYR A 532 8.85 21.63 -27.59
C TYR A 532 9.23 21.59 -29.08
N GLY A 533 9.29 20.41 -29.71
CA GLY A 533 9.61 20.24 -31.13
C GLY A 533 11.06 20.64 -31.48
N LEU A 534 11.99 20.45 -30.54
CA LEU A 534 13.39 20.79 -30.68
C LEU A 534 14.17 19.60 -31.26
N GLU A 535 14.19 19.51 -32.58
CA GLU A 535 14.84 18.44 -33.33
C GLU A 535 16.13 18.94 -33.99
N PRO A 536 17.32 18.42 -33.61
CA PRO A 536 18.58 18.81 -34.25
C PRO A 536 18.59 18.37 -35.71
N GLN A 537 19.09 19.21 -36.60
CA GLN A 537 19.21 18.90 -38.03
C GLN A 537 20.68 18.72 -38.44
N ALA A 538 21.01 17.56 -39.01
CA ALA A 538 22.34 17.25 -39.53
C ALA A 538 23.45 17.41 -38.47
N ASN A 539 24.31 18.44 -38.60
CA ASN A 539 25.44 18.68 -37.69
C ASN A 539 25.10 19.65 -36.53
N GLU A 540 23.83 20.05 -36.41
CA GLU A 540 23.37 20.88 -35.30
C GLU A 540 23.53 20.17 -33.96
N ARG A 541 23.88 20.94 -32.94
CA ARG A 541 23.96 20.51 -31.54
C ARG A 541 23.07 21.41 -30.71
N ILE A 542 22.03 20.85 -30.13
CA ILE A 542 21.17 21.55 -29.19
C ILE A 542 21.78 21.40 -27.81
N PHE A 543 22.31 22.50 -27.27
CA PHE A 543 22.79 22.56 -25.89
C PHE A 543 21.62 22.76 -24.96
N TYR A 544 21.48 21.87 -23.99
CA TYR A 544 20.39 21.96 -23.03
C TYR A 544 20.89 21.95 -21.59
N SER A 545 20.01 22.41 -20.72
CA SER A 545 20.18 22.37 -19.28
C SER A 545 18.81 22.18 -18.63
N VAL A 546 18.77 21.42 -17.53
CA VAL A 546 17.54 21.14 -16.78
C VAL A 546 17.70 21.68 -15.36
N PHE A 547 16.72 22.45 -14.91
CA PHE A 547 16.57 22.84 -13.50
C PHE A 547 15.36 22.09 -12.94
N ASP A 548 15.60 20.91 -12.38
CA ASP A 548 14.54 20.05 -11.85
C ASP A 548 14.22 20.41 -10.41
N PHE A 549 13.24 21.30 -10.23
CA PHE A 549 12.79 21.77 -8.94
C PHE A 549 11.68 20.88 -8.39
N GLY A 550 12.10 19.78 -7.77
CA GLY A 550 11.23 18.77 -7.18
C GLY A 550 10.65 19.15 -5.81
N GLY A 551 9.98 18.18 -5.19
CA GLY A 551 9.43 18.34 -3.83
C GLY A 551 10.50 18.35 -2.74
N GLY A 552 11.54 17.51 -2.87
CA GLY A 552 12.55 17.34 -1.82
C GLY A 552 13.97 17.78 -2.18
N THR A 553 14.27 17.97 -3.46
CA THR A 553 15.60 18.38 -3.95
C THR A 553 15.44 19.18 -5.23
N THR A 554 16.51 19.88 -5.62
CA THR A 554 16.65 20.45 -6.95
C THR A 554 17.86 19.82 -7.61
N ASP A 555 17.69 19.22 -8.78
CA ASP A 555 18.76 18.55 -9.50
C ASP A 555 19.04 19.27 -10.84
N PHE A 556 20.31 19.36 -11.21
CA PHE A 556 20.77 20.01 -12.44
C PHE A 556 21.39 18.98 -13.37
N ASP A 557 21.05 19.06 -14.65
CA ASP A 557 21.69 18.30 -15.72
C ASP A 557 22.00 19.22 -16.88
N PHE A 558 23.14 19.00 -17.53
CA PHE A 558 23.58 19.78 -18.67
C PHE A 558 23.99 18.80 -19.77
N GLY A 559 23.75 19.15 -21.02
CA GLY A 559 24.02 18.21 -22.08
C GLY A 559 23.86 18.74 -23.49
N ILE A 560 23.99 17.80 -24.42
CA ILE A 560 23.94 18.03 -25.85
C ILE A 560 22.97 17.01 -26.45
N TYR A 561 22.06 17.51 -27.28
CA TYR A 561 21.15 16.71 -28.09
C TYR A 561 21.47 16.90 -29.58
N ARG A 562 21.71 15.80 -30.30
CA ARG A 562 22.21 15.82 -31.69
C ARG A 562 21.82 14.56 -32.47
N GLU A 563 22.02 14.59 -33.78
CA GLU A 563 21.98 13.36 -34.58
C GLU A 563 23.23 12.47 -34.33
N PRO A 564 23.11 11.14 -34.53
CA PRO A 564 24.25 10.25 -34.50
C PRO A 564 25.27 10.54 -35.62
N THR A 565 26.54 10.54 -35.25
CA THR A 565 27.66 10.77 -36.19
C THR A 565 28.23 9.47 -36.74
N ASP A 566 28.20 8.39 -35.95
CA ASP A 566 28.69 7.07 -36.36
C ASP A 566 27.70 6.36 -37.29
N ALA A 567 28.20 5.82 -38.41
CA ALA A 567 27.37 5.16 -39.42
C ALA A 567 26.56 3.96 -38.88
N ARG A 568 27.05 3.30 -37.81
CA ARG A 568 26.31 2.23 -37.11
C ARG A 568 25.13 2.80 -36.33
N ASP A 569 25.35 3.92 -35.64
CA ASP A 569 24.35 4.54 -34.77
C ASP A 569 23.28 5.25 -35.60
N GLN A 570 23.64 5.86 -36.74
CA GLN A 570 22.70 6.44 -37.70
C GLN A 570 21.63 5.46 -38.22
N ARG A 571 21.90 4.14 -38.18
CA ARG A 571 20.90 3.12 -38.55
C ARG A 571 19.95 2.77 -37.40
N ARG A 572 20.42 2.92 -36.15
CA ARG A 572 19.73 2.44 -34.95
C ARG A 572 18.96 3.53 -34.23
N PHE A 573 19.52 4.73 -34.19
CA PHE A 573 19.03 5.84 -33.40
C PHE A 573 18.68 7.01 -34.32
N ASP A 574 17.63 7.72 -33.96
CA ASP A 574 17.30 9.02 -34.55
C ASP A 574 18.14 10.13 -33.89
N TYR A 575 18.39 10.00 -32.58
CA TYR A 575 19.09 11.01 -31.81
C TYR A 575 20.06 10.43 -30.78
N VAL A 576 21.03 11.23 -30.37
CA VAL A 576 21.95 10.99 -29.26
C VAL A 576 21.77 12.12 -28.25
N ILE A 577 21.53 11.76 -26.99
CA ILE A 577 21.61 12.68 -25.86
C ILE A 577 22.86 12.35 -25.05
N GLU A 578 23.69 13.37 -24.83
CA GLU A 578 24.89 13.29 -24.00
C GLU A 578 24.73 14.23 -22.82
N HIS A 579 24.97 13.75 -21.62
CA HIS A 579 24.82 14.58 -20.42
C HIS A 579 26.05 14.53 -19.52
N PHE A 580 26.39 15.69 -18.96
CA PHE A 580 27.60 15.95 -18.19
C PHE A 580 27.39 17.08 -17.17
N GLY A 581 28.26 17.11 -16.16
CA GLY A 581 28.27 18.21 -15.20
C GLY A 581 27.09 18.22 -14.23
N ALA A 582 26.60 17.05 -13.83
CA ALA A 582 25.53 16.92 -12.84
C ALA A 582 25.77 17.76 -11.57
N GLY A 583 24.72 18.43 -11.11
CA GLY A 583 24.74 19.27 -9.90
C GLY A 583 23.39 19.26 -9.20
N GLY A 584 23.25 20.08 -8.16
CA GLY A 584 21.97 20.22 -7.47
C GLY A 584 22.09 20.87 -6.11
N ASP A 585 20.95 20.99 -5.46
CA ASP A 585 20.76 21.51 -4.12
C ASP A 585 19.75 20.64 -3.36
N LYS A 586 20.27 19.86 -2.42
CA LYS A 586 19.48 18.88 -1.64
C LYS A 586 18.48 19.51 -0.66
N PHE A 587 18.61 20.81 -0.39
CA PHE A 587 17.72 21.54 0.52
C PHE A 587 16.82 22.54 -0.20
N LEU A 588 16.95 22.64 -1.53
CA LEU A 588 16.02 23.41 -2.36
C LEU A 588 14.97 22.44 -2.91
N GLY A 589 13.79 22.41 -2.32
CA GLY A 589 12.66 21.62 -2.79
C GLY A 589 11.38 22.23 -2.22
N GLY A 590 10.22 22.01 -2.86
CA GLY A 590 8.95 22.59 -2.38
C GLY A 590 8.66 22.31 -0.90
N GLU A 591 8.94 21.08 -0.42
CA GLU A 591 8.74 20.69 0.98
C GLU A 591 9.81 21.27 1.90
N ASN A 592 11.08 21.29 1.49
CA ASN A 592 12.13 21.95 2.29
C ASN A 592 11.83 23.44 2.44
N LEU A 593 11.29 24.09 1.40
CA LEU A 593 10.83 25.47 1.48
C LEU A 593 9.67 25.62 2.47
N LEU A 594 8.71 24.70 2.48
CA LEU A 594 7.64 24.70 3.48
C LEU A 594 8.17 24.50 4.91
N GLU A 595 9.10 23.56 5.13
CA GLU A 595 9.75 23.36 6.42
C GLU A 595 10.57 24.59 6.84
N LEU A 596 11.22 25.27 5.89
CA LEU A 596 11.95 26.51 6.12
C LEU A 596 11.00 27.64 6.54
N LEU A 597 9.87 27.79 5.85
CA LEU A 597 8.83 28.76 6.22
C LEU A 597 8.27 28.43 7.60
N ALA A 598 7.92 27.17 7.86
CA ALA A 598 7.44 26.71 9.16
C ALA A 598 8.44 27.04 10.28
N PHE A 599 9.74 26.82 10.03
CA PHE A 599 10.81 27.15 10.97
C PHE A 599 10.86 28.64 11.31
N GLU A 600 10.81 29.51 10.30
CA GLU A 600 10.87 30.95 10.52
C GLU A 600 9.58 31.48 11.17
N VAL A 601 8.40 30.93 10.83
CA VAL A 601 7.12 31.28 11.46
C VAL A 601 7.11 30.92 12.94
N PHE A 602 7.47 29.68 13.31
CA PHE A 602 7.46 29.32 14.74
C PHE A 602 8.52 30.11 15.51
N LYS A 603 9.69 30.38 14.91
CA LYS A 603 10.75 31.18 15.53
C LYS A 603 10.30 32.62 15.79
N ALA A 604 9.53 33.22 14.88
CA ALA A 604 8.91 34.53 15.10
C ALA A 604 7.90 34.49 16.26
N ASN A 605 7.19 33.37 16.42
CA ASN A 605 6.16 33.15 17.44
C ASN A 605 6.68 32.52 18.75
N LYS A 606 8.00 32.46 18.96
CA LYS A 606 8.67 31.69 20.03
C LYS A 606 8.13 31.94 21.44
N SER A 607 7.75 33.18 21.77
CA SER A 607 7.28 33.53 23.13
C SER A 607 5.93 32.87 23.46
N ARG A 608 4.99 32.85 22.50
CA ARG A 608 3.67 32.23 22.68
C ARG A 608 3.80 30.70 22.73
N LEU A 609 4.61 30.14 21.85
CA LEU A 609 4.87 28.69 21.78
C LEU A 609 5.55 28.16 23.05
N LEU A 610 6.52 28.91 23.57
CA LEU A 610 7.22 28.54 24.81
C LEU A 610 6.26 28.53 26.01
N ALA A 611 5.33 29.50 26.08
CA ALA A 611 4.35 29.58 27.15
C ALA A 611 3.41 28.37 27.19
N GLN A 612 3.10 27.78 26.04
CA GLN A 612 2.26 26.58 25.92
C GLN A 612 3.07 25.27 25.84
N GLY A 613 4.40 25.32 25.83
CA GLY A 613 5.25 24.13 25.72
C GLY A 613 5.12 23.41 24.37
N ILE A 614 4.83 24.14 23.30
CA ILE A 614 4.70 23.63 21.92
C ILE A 614 6.09 23.60 21.27
N GLN A 615 6.42 22.47 20.66
CA GLN A 615 7.74 22.21 20.07
C GLN A 615 7.63 21.97 18.56
N PHE A 616 8.73 22.19 17.83
CA PHE A 616 8.86 22.00 16.39
C PHE A 616 10.20 21.33 16.06
N GLU A 617 10.31 20.79 14.84
CA GLU A 617 11.59 20.31 14.32
C GLU A 617 12.46 21.48 13.83
N LYS A 618 13.78 21.28 13.88
CA LYS A 618 14.75 22.24 13.34
C LYS A 618 14.89 21.99 11.84
N HIS A 619 14.77 23.06 11.04
CA HIS A 619 15.08 22.97 9.61
C HIS A 619 16.55 22.56 9.38
N PRO A 620 16.86 21.69 8.41
CA PRO A 620 18.22 21.21 8.18
C PRO A 620 19.27 22.30 7.92
N GLU A 621 18.93 23.35 7.17
CA GLU A 621 19.84 24.48 6.86
C GLU A 621 19.93 25.56 7.96
N LYS A 622 19.22 25.40 9.09
CA LYS A 622 19.17 26.44 10.14
C LYS A 622 19.85 25.97 11.41
N ASP A 623 20.59 26.88 12.03
CA ASP A 623 21.15 26.67 13.36
C ASP A 623 20.11 26.84 14.47
N ALA A 624 20.39 26.23 15.62
CA ALA A 624 19.67 26.55 16.84
C ALA A 624 19.84 28.03 17.17
N PHE A 625 18.76 28.67 17.61
CA PHE A 625 18.78 30.08 18.02
C PHE A 625 18.75 30.19 19.55
N ALA A 626 19.19 31.33 20.08
CA ALA A 626 19.18 31.56 21.53
C ALA A 626 17.73 31.45 22.08
N GLY A 627 17.53 30.58 23.08
CA GLY A 627 16.22 30.30 23.67
C GLY A 627 15.43 29.18 22.97
N SER A 628 16.04 28.44 22.05
CA SER A 628 15.39 27.32 21.33
C SER A 628 15.42 25.99 22.07
N GLU A 629 16.08 25.89 23.23
CA GLU A 629 16.33 24.65 23.98
C GLU A 629 15.05 23.90 24.38
N GLN A 630 13.94 24.62 24.53
CA GLN A 630 12.63 24.05 24.86
C GLN A 630 11.66 24.04 23.67
N LEU A 631 12.05 24.62 22.52
CA LEU A 631 11.20 24.75 21.33
C LEU A 631 11.58 23.79 20.21
N ILE A 632 12.86 23.39 20.14
CA ILE A 632 13.34 22.42 19.16
C ILE A 632 13.35 21.02 19.78
N SER A 633 12.68 20.08 19.13
CA SER A 633 12.61 18.68 19.54
C SER A 633 12.47 17.77 18.33
N SER A 634 12.80 16.49 18.50
CA SER A 634 12.56 15.43 17.51
C SER A 634 11.42 14.49 17.95
N SER A 635 10.53 14.97 18.84
CA SER A 635 9.39 14.20 19.33
C SER A 635 8.29 14.04 18.28
N GLN A 636 7.35 13.15 18.56
CA GLN A 636 6.18 12.92 17.71
C GLN A 636 5.30 14.18 17.59
N GLU A 637 5.15 14.93 18.67
CA GLU A 637 4.41 16.19 18.73
C GLU A 637 5.12 17.24 17.89
N ALA A 638 6.44 17.36 17.99
CA ALA A 638 7.22 18.32 17.20
C ALA A 638 7.13 18.07 15.68
N ARG A 639 7.17 16.79 15.26
CA ARG A 639 6.94 16.36 13.88
C ARG A 639 5.54 16.69 13.40
N THR A 640 4.54 16.38 14.22
CA THR A 640 3.14 16.66 13.92
C THR A 640 2.92 18.15 13.73
N ASN A 641 3.43 18.98 14.66
CA ASN A 641 3.31 20.43 14.59
C ASN A 641 3.98 21.02 13.34
N THR A 642 5.19 20.55 13.03
CA THR A 642 5.92 20.97 11.82
C THR A 642 5.12 20.61 10.57
N THR A 643 4.57 19.39 10.50
CA THR A 643 3.76 18.92 9.38
C THR A 643 2.46 19.72 9.24
N GLN A 644 1.73 19.96 10.33
CA GLN A 644 0.50 20.75 10.34
C GLN A 644 0.75 22.19 9.88
N LEU A 645 1.85 22.80 10.32
CA LEU A 645 2.22 24.13 9.87
C LEU A 645 2.62 24.15 8.39
N CYS A 646 3.33 23.12 7.89
CA CYS A 646 3.63 22.98 6.46
C CYS A 646 2.34 22.83 5.62
N ILE A 647 1.37 22.04 6.07
CA ILE A 647 0.06 21.90 5.42
C ILE A 647 -0.66 23.25 5.38
N ALA A 648 -0.68 23.99 6.48
CA ALA A 648 -1.33 25.30 6.56
C ALA A 648 -0.65 26.38 5.71
N LEU A 649 0.67 26.30 5.51
CA LEU A 649 1.44 27.22 4.66
C LEU A 649 1.49 26.81 3.18
N ARG A 650 1.09 25.59 2.84
CA ARG A 650 1.14 25.09 1.45
C ARG A 650 0.32 25.93 0.48
N PRO A 651 -0.94 26.31 0.76
CA PRO A 651 -1.71 27.12 -0.17
C PRO A 651 -1.07 28.48 -0.47
N PHE A 652 -0.30 29.05 0.49
CA PHE A 652 0.50 30.25 0.27
C PHE A 652 1.67 29.99 -0.69
N TRP A 653 2.46 28.94 -0.44
CA TRP A 653 3.60 28.57 -1.29
C TRP A 653 3.19 28.17 -2.72
N GLU A 654 2.10 27.42 -2.85
CA GLU A 654 1.57 26.95 -4.13
C GLU A 654 0.62 27.96 -4.82
N GLU A 655 0.42 29.15 -4.22
CA GLU A 655 -0.36 30.26 -4.78
C GLU A 655 -1.80 29.86 -5.15
N HIS A 656 -2.50 29.15 -4.26
CA HIS A 656 -3.89 28.73 -4.47
C HIS A 656 -4.82 29.96 -4.56
N GLU A 657 -5.65 30.05 -5.61
CA GLU A 657 -6.48 31.22 -5.89
C GLU A 657 -7.44 31.61 -4.74
N ASP A 658 -7.93 30.60 -4.01
CA ASP A 658 -8.88 30.77 -2.91
C ASP A 658 -8.21 31.00 -1.54
N PHE A 659 -6.87 31.13 -1.49
CA PHE A 659 -6.13 31.31 -0.25
C PHE A 659 -5.67 32.75 -0.03
N SER A 660 -5.96 33.25 1.17
CA SER A 660 -5.32 34.45 1.72
C SER A 660 -5.16 34.28 3.22
N PHE A 661 -4.07 34.79 3.79
CA PHE A 661 -3.99 34.96 5.24
C PHE A 661 -5.13 35.85 5.74
N ASP A 662 -5.51 35.70 7.00
CA ASP A 662 -6.57 36.51 7.56
C ASP A 662 -6.18 38.00 7.57
N ALA A 663 -7.19 38.88 7.68
CA ALA A 663 -6.96 40.33 7.69
C ALA A 663 -6.15 40.81 8.91
N SER A 664 -6.04 39.98 9.96
CA SER A 664 -5.20 40.23 11.14
C SER A 664 -3.72 39.90 10.91
N GLY A 665 -3.38 39.18 9.84
CA GLY A 665 -2.04 38.65 9.61
C GLY A 665 -1.72 37.45 10.50
N GLU A 666 -2.73 36.69 10.93
CA GLU A 666 -2.57 35.46 11.70
C GLU A 666 -2.88 34.21 10.85
N LEU A 667 -2.30 33.08 11.25
CA LEU A 667 -2.59 31.76 10.72
C LEU A 667 -3.01 30.85 11.87
N SER A 668 -4.24 30.36 11.82
CA SER A 668 -4.78 29.43 12.81
C SER A 668 -4.41 27.99 12.46
N VAL A 669 -3.71 27.31 13.38
CA VAL A 669 -3.27 25.92 13.19
C VAL A 669 -3.57 25.11 14.44
N THR A 670 -3.92 23.83 14.30
CA THR A 670 -4.00 22.91 15.45
C THR A 670 -2.59 22.43 15.78
N LEU A 671 -2.11 22.73 16.99
CA LEU A 671 -0.79 22.35 17.47
C LEU A 671 -0.89 21.51 18.75
N THR A 672 0.09 20.66 18.99
CA THR A 672 0.14 19.76 20.15
C THR A 672 1.31 20.16 21.06
N ASP A 673 1.08 20.30 22.36
CA ASP A 673 2.17 20.56 23.30
C ASP A 673 2.95 19.29 23.68
N LYS A 674 4.06 19.46 24.39
CA LYS A 674 4.93 18.36 24.84
C LYS A 674 4.26 17.32 25.77
N SER A 675 3.04 17.57 26.25
CA SER A 675 2.26 16.62 27.04
C SER A 675 1.25 15.83 26.21
N GLY A 676 1.13 16.13 24.91
CA GLY A 676 0.17 15.53 23.99
C GLY A 676 -1.17 16.26 23.94
N LEU A 677 -1.34 17.39 24.64
CA LEU A 677 -2.58 18.17 24.60
C LEU A 677 -2.65 19.00 23.31
N GLN A 678 -3.76 18.88 22.60
CA GLN A 678 -4.03 19.65 21.38
C GLN A 678 -4.62 21.03 21.69
N HIS A 679 -4.00 22.05 21.10
CA HIS A 679 -4.42 23.44 21.06
C HIS A 679 -5.03 23.72 19.69
N SER A 680 -6.36 23.67 19.61
CA SER A 680 -7.10 23.93 18.36
C SER A 680 -7.09 25.43 18.03
N ALA A 681 -6.97 25.76 16.73
CA ALA A 681 -6.95 27.13 16.23
C ALA A 681 -5.94 28.05 16.95
N PHE A 682 -4.73 27.54 17.19
CA PHE A 682 -3.64 28.33 17.74
C PHE A 682 -3.20 29.39 16.72
N ALA A 683 -3.34 30.67 17.08
CA ALA A 683 -3.04 31.80 16.21
C ALA A 683 -1.53 32.12 16.18
N LEU A 684 -0.92 31.98 15.02
CA LEU A 684 0.47 32.34 14.73
C LEU A 684 0.51 33.65 13.95
N ASP A 685 1.31 34.62 14.41
CA ASP A 685 1.55 35.86 13.68
C ASP A 685 2.36 35.55 12.40
N ILE A 686 1.89 36.07 11.26
CA ILE A 686 2.49 35.89 9.93
C ILE A 686 2.88 37.26 9.35
N ASP A 687 4.14 37.37 8.94
CA ASP A 687 4.61 38.48 8.10
C ASP A 687 4.76 37.99 6.66
N THR A 688 3.73 38.22 5.84
CA THR A 688 3.69 37.78 4.44
C THR A 688 4.88 38.29 3.63
N GLN A 689 5.29 39.55 3.83
CA GLN A 689 6.43 40.13 3.09
C GLN A 689 7.73 39.42 3.46
N GLN A 690 7.91 39.11 4.75
CA GLN A 690 9.07 38.35 5.20
C GLN A 690 9.09 36.94 4.60
N LEU A 691 7.95 36.25 4.54
CA LEU A 691 7.88 34.91 3.94
C LEU A 691 8.18 34.94 2.43
N GLU A 692 7.63 35.91 1.69
CA GLU A 692 7.96 36.10 0.26
C GLU A 692 9.45 36.38 0.06
N GLN A 693 10.07 37.20 0.91
CA GLN A 693 11.51 37.48 0.85
C GLN A 693 12.35 36.22 1.12
N ILE A 694 11.97 35.40 2.12
CA ILE A 694 12.67 34.15 2.43
C ILE A 694 12.63 33.19 1.23
N LEU A 695 11.47 33.05 0.57
CA LEU A 695 11.32 32.23 -0.63
C LEU A 695 12.19 32.76 -1.77
N SER A 696 12.07 34.07 -2.07
CA SER A 696 12.85 34.70 -3.14
C SER A 696 14.35 34.53 -2.93
N ASP A 697 14.87 34.84 -1.72
CA ASP A 697 16.30 34.73 -1.41
C ASP A 697 16.80 33.28 -1.54
N ARG A 698 16.01 32.32 -1.07
CA ARG A 698 16.41 30.90 -1.11
C ARG A 698 16.41 30.34 -2.51
N ILE A 699 15.40 30.65 -3.31
CA ILE A 699 15.30 30.23 -4.72
C ILE A 699 16.39 30.92 -5.53
N GLU A 700 16.66 32.21 -5.27
CA GLU A 700 17.71 32.97 -5.96
C GLU A 700 19.09 32.33 -5.76
N ARG A 701 19.41 31.89 -4.54
CA ARG A 701 20.64 31.10 -4.29
C ARG A 701 20.73 29.86 -5.18
N GLY A 702 19.61 29.16 -5.38
CA GLY A 702 19.52 28.01 -6.27
C GLY A 702 19.79 28.35 -7.73
N VAL A 703 19.19 29.44 -8.22
CA VAL A 703 19.40 29.93 -9.60
C VAL A 703 20.85 30.36 -9.84
N VAL A 704 21.46 31.08 -8.89
CA VAL A 704 22.89 31.44 -8.97
C VAL A 704 23.76 30.18 -9.06
N ASN A 705 23.48 29.21 -8.19
CA ASN A 705 24.22 27.96 -8.14
C ASN A 705 24.06 27.13 -9.42
N PHE A 706 22.89 27.19 -10.07
CA PHE A 706 22.66 26.59 -11.39
C PHE A 706 23.56 27.22 -12.47
N PHE A 707 23.64 28.54 -12.56
CA PHE A 707 24.51 29.20 -13.55
C PHE A 707 26.00 28.94 -13.29
N ASP A 708 26.42 28.86 -12.03
CA ASP A 708 27.80 28.48 -11.69
C ASP A 708 28.09 27.02 -12.07
N ALA A 709 27.16 26.10 -11.82
CA ALA A 709 27.26 24.70 -12.24
C ALA A 709 27.30 24.57 -13.77
N LEU A 710 26.47 25.32 -14.48
CA LEU A 710 26.43 25.39 -15.95
C LEU A 710 27.79 25.80 -16.52
N ARG A 711 28.38 26.88 -15.99
CA ARG A 711 29.70 27.38 -16.40
C ARG A 711 30.80 26.33 -16.18
N LEU A 712 30.77 25.64 -15.04
CA LEU A 712 31.71 24.57 -14.74
C LEU A 712 31.53 23.39 -15.70
N ALA A 713 30.30 22.92 -15.88
CA ALA A 713 29.98 21.80 -16.77
C ALA A 713 30.51 22.02 -18.20
N PHE A 714 30.29 23.22 -18.75
CA PHE A 714 30.76 23.54 -20.09
C PHE A 714 32.26 23.82 -20.18
N SER A 715 32.89 24.38 -19.15
CA SER A 715 34.34 24.62 -19.15
C SER A 715 35.18 23.33 -19.07
N HIS A 716 34.63 22.27 -18.48
CA HIS A 716 35.25 20.94 -18.44
C HIS A 716 34.88 20.04 -19.61
N SER A 717 33.87 20.40 -20.40
CA SER A 717 33.57 19.70 -21.65
C SER A 717 34.73 19.91 -22.65
N GLN A 718 35.09 18.91 -23.45
CA GLN A 718 36.11 19.05 -24.52
C GLN A 718 35.68 20.03 -25.65
N GLN A 719 34.59 20.77 -25.45
CA GLN A 719 33.98 21.66 -26.43
C GLN A 719 34.48 23.09 -26.23
N MET A 720 34.67 23.81 -27.34
CA MET A 720 34.96 25.23 -27.27
C MET A 720 33.66 25.98 -26.93
N LEU A 721 33.68 26.78 -25.85
CA LEU A 721 32.56 27.67 -25.46
C LEU A 721 32.12 28.61 -26.60
N SER A 722 33.00 28.86 -27.58
CA SER A 722 32.69 29.66 -28.78
C SER A 722 31.68 29.01 -29.73
N ASP A 723 31.45 27.70 -29.63
CA ASP A 723 30.60 26.93 -30.53
C ASP A 723 29.16 26.77 -30.01
N ILE A 724 28.84 27.40 -28.88
CA ILE A 724 27.52 27.36 -28.26
C ILE A 724 26.73 28.57 -28.71
N ASP A 725 25.77 28.36 -29.62
CA ASP A 725 24.88 29.44 -30.10
C ASP A 725 23.94 29.89 -28.98
N SER A 726 23.13 28.98 -28.45
CA SER A 726 22.31 29.20 -27.26
C SER A 726 22.16 27.91 -26.44
N VAL A 727 21.91 28.07 -25.14
CA VAL A 727 21.56 26.98 -24.23
C VAL A 727 20.07 27.05 -23.94
N LYS A 728 19.37 25.94 -24.19
CA LYS A 728 17.95 25.75 -23.84
C LYS A 728 17.86 25.36 -22.36
N ILE A 729 17.21 26.18 -21.53
CA ILE A 729 17.01 25.94 -20.10
C ILE A 729 15.59 25.42 -19.91
N PHE A 730 15.45 24.15 -19.58
CA PHE A 730 14.16 23.54 -19.25
C PHE A 730 13.94 23.60 -17.73
N LEU A 731 12.90 24.30 -17.33
CA LEU A 731 12.40 24.19 -15.95
C LEU A 731 11.67 22.85 -15.81
N ALA A 732 11.98 22.09 -14.77
CA ALA A 732 11.35 20.81 -14.46
C ALA A 732 10.88 20.75 -13.00
N GLY A 733 10.08 19.74 -12.67
CA GLY A 733 9.47 19.62 -11.36
C GLY A 733 8.35 20.63 -11.10
N ASN A 734 7.49 20.31 -10.13
CA ASN A 734 6.28 21.10 -9.88
C ASN A 734 6.57 22.45 -9.24
N ALA A 735 7.62 22.56 -8.42
CA ALA A 735 7.98 23.81 -7.76
C ALA A 735 8.46 24.88 -8.75
N SER A 736 8.88 24.48 -9.97
CA SER A 736 9.20 25.39 -11.07
C SER A 736 8.00 26.18 -11.60
N GLN A 737 6.77 25.82 -11.23
CA GLN A 737 5.58 26.61 -11.60
C GLN A 737 5.46 27.92 -10.80
N SER A 738 6.21 28.07 -9.70
CA SER A 738 6.19 29.27 -8.87
C SER A 738 6.63 30.51 -9.64
N ARG A 739 5.93 31.63 -9.42
CA ARG A 739 6.26 32.92 -10.06
C ARG A 739 7.69 33.41 -9.76
N PHE A 740 8.23 33.05 -8.58
CA PHE A 740 9.58 33.43 -8.17
C PHE A 740 10.64 32.84 -9.13
N VAL A 741 10.45 31.58 -9.54
CA VAL A 741 11.45 30.84 -10.34
C VAL A 741 11.66 31.53 -11.68
N LYS A 742 10.58 31.77 -12.43
CA LYS A 742 10.67 32.44 -13.73
C LYS A 742 11.28 33.85 -13.61
N GLN A 743 10.83 34.64 -12.65
CA GLN A 743 11.33 36.01 -12.45
C GLN A 743 12.83 36.04 -12.12
N LEU A 744 13.30 35.10 -11.29
CA LEU A 744 14.71 35.01 -10.91
C LEU A 744 15.57 34.50 -12.07
N PHE A 745 15.10 33.53 -12.85
CA PHE A 745 15.80 33.13 -14.07
C PHE A 745 15.89 34.27 -15.08
N ASP A 746 14.80 34.99 -15.36
CA ASP A 746 14.80 36.14 -16.26
C ASP A 746 15.79 37.22 -15.79
N LYS A 747 15.81 37.51 -14.48
CA LYS A 747 16.78 38.43 -13.85
C LYS A 747 18.23 37.97 -14.06
N HIS A 748 18.54 36.71 -13.76
CA HIS A 748 19.91 36.19 -13.85
C HIS A 748 20.37 36.03 -15.30
N ILE A 749 19.49 35.64 -16.23
CA ILE A 749 19.78 35.63 -17.67
C ILE A 749 20.21 37.03 -18.14
N ALA A 750 19.47 38.08 -17.75
CA ALA A 750 19.82 39.45 -18.09
C ALA A 750 21.18 39.88 -17.52
N LEU A 751 21.51 39.47 -16.28
CA LEU A 751 22.82 39.70 -15.68
C LEU A 751 23.94 38.99 -16.46
N GLN A 752 23.73 37.73 -16.86
CA GLN A 752 24.68 36.98 -17.67
C GLN A 752 24.93 37.67 -19.02
N HIS A 753 23.89 38.16 -19.69
CA HIS A 753 24.04 38.87 -20.97
C HIS A 753 24.82 40.17 -20.85
N GLN A 754 24.62 40.90 -19.73
CA GLN A 754 25.40 42.10 -19.42
C GLN A 754 26.89 41.76 -19.19
N GLU A 755 27.19 40.70 -18.44
CA GLU A 755 28.58 40.24 -18.23
C GLU A 755 29.25 39.80 -19.54
N MET A 756 28.47 39.24 -20.48
CA MET A 756 28.94 38.81 -21.81
C MET A 756 28.99 39.95 -22.85
N ALA A 757 28.56 41.16 -22.51
CA ALA A 757 28.46 42.32 -23.41
C ALA A 757 27.65 42.06 -24.70
N LEU A 758 26.54 41.30 -24.59
CA LEU A 758 25.62 41.03 -25.69
C LEU A 758 24.68 42.23 -25.94
N SER A 759 24.24 42.42 -27.18
CA SER A 759 23.19 43.40 -27.53
C SER A 759 21.80 42.91 -27.08
N GLU A 760 20.84 43.82 -26.85
CA GLU A 760 19.47 43.50 -26.39
C GLU A 760 18.74 42.45 -27.25
N ASP A 761 19.07 42.35 -28.55
CA ASP A 761 18.45 41.40 -29.48
C ASP A 761 19.12 40.00 -29.51
N GLN A 762 20.20 39.78 -28.75
CA GLN A 762 20.96 38.53 -28.75
C GLN A 762 20.87 37.83 -27.39
N SER A 763 20.20 36.68 -27.35
CA SER A 763 20.18 35.82 -26.16
C SER A 763 21.00 34.55 -26.36
N ARG A 764 21.84 34.24 -25.37
CA ARG A 764 22.55 32.95 -25.25
C ARG A 764 21.80 31.92 -24.41
N PHE A 765 20.68 32.30 -23.78
CA PHE A 765 19.91 31.44 -22.90
C PHE A 765 18.42 31.54 -23.25
N GLU A 766 17.79 30.41 -23.52
CA GLU A 766 16.36 30.34 -23.83
C GLU A 766 15.64 29.56 -22.74
N LEU A 767 14.77 30.24 -21.98
CA LEU A 767 14.06 29.64 -20.87
C LEU A 767 12.73 29.03 -21.33
N PHE A 768 12.54 27.75 -21.04
CA PHE A 768 11.32 27.00 -21.29
C PHE A 768 10.59 26.72 -19.98
N ALA A 769 9.29 26.93 -19.97
CA ALA A 769 8.42 26.64 -18.84
C ALA A 769 8.42 25.13 -18.50
N PRO A 770 7.99 24.74 -17.29
CA PRO A 770 7.75 23.33 -17.01
C PRO A 770 6.63 22.76 -17.88
N LEU A 771 6.76 21.47 -18.21
CA LEU A 771 5.74 20.72 -18.97
C LEU A 771 4.39 20.71 -18.23
N GLY A 772 3.29 20.58 -18.98
CA GLY A 772 1.94 20.52 -18.41
C GLY A 772 1.19 21.85 -18.30
N ALA A 773 1.52 22.83 -19.15
CA ALA A 773 0.76 24.10 -19.24
C ALA A 773 -0.73 23.89 -19.57
N ASP A 774 -1.07 22.81 -20.31
CA ASP A 774 -2.44 22.38 -20.54
C ASP A 774 -2.90 21.37 -19.48
N LYS A 775 -3.50 21.88 -18.40
CA LYS A 775 -4.00 21.07 -17.27
C LYS A 775 -5.16 20.14 -17.67
N ASN A 776 -5.74 20.28 -18.86
CA ASN A 776 -6.89 19.49 -19.30
C ASN A 776 -6.49 18.20 -20.04
N ASN A 777 -5.23 18.06 -20.44
CA ASN A 777 -4.74 16.88 -21.17
C ASN A 777 -3.90 15.97 -20.26
N VAL A 778 -4.57 15.00 -19.63
CA VAL A 778 -3.95 14.05 -18.70
C VAL A 778 -3.05 13.00 -19.36
N GLU A 779 -3.12 12.85 -20.68
CA GLU A 779 -2.26 11.92 -21.45
C GLU A 779 -0.92 12.57 -21.83
N LYS A 780 -0.78 13.90 -21.67
CA LYS A 780 0.46 14.61 -21.93
C LYS A 780 1.38 14.62 -20.71
N PRO A 781 2.71 14.60 -20.94
CA PRO A 781 3.67 14.73 -19.85
C PRO A 781 3.55 16.10 -19.18
N THR A 782 3.69 16.10 -17.85
CA THR A 782 3.75 17.30 -17.00
C THR A 782 5.15 17.43 -16.39
N GLY A 783 5.39 18.52 -15.67
CA GLY A 783 6.60 18.70 -14.86
C GLY A 783 6.92 17.53 -13.93
N LYS A 784 5.91 16.75 -13.50
CA LYS A 784 6.06 15.58 -12.64
C LYS A 784 6.08 14.25 -13.39
N THR A 785 5.31 14.09 -14.45
CA THR A 785 5.25 12.81 -15.18
C THR A 785 6.31 12.70 -16.28
N GLY A 786 6.92 13.82 -16.69
CA GLY A 786 7.86 13.88 -17.82
C GLY A 786 9.08 12.96 -17.68
N VAL A 787 9.55 12.69 -16.45
CA VAL A 787 10.63 11.73 -16.20
C VAL A 787 10.21 10.33 -16.62
N ALA A 788 9.04 9.86 -16.18
CA ALA A 788 8.55 8.52 -16.48
C ALA A 788 8.31 8.31 -17.99
N PHE A 789 7.80 9.32 -18.70
CA PHE A 789 7.68 9.30 -20.16
C PHE A 789 9.06 9.20 -20.84
N GLY A 790 10.04 9.97 -20.35
CA GLY A 790 11.42 9.97 -20.85
C GLY A 790 12.12 8.63 -20.67
N LEU A 791 11.80 7.87 -19.62
CA LEU A 791 12.34 6.51 -19.43
C LEU A 791 11.91 5.56 -20.55
N ILE A 792 10.66 5.66 -21.01
CA ILE A 792 10.15 4.81 -22.08
C ILE A 792 10.83 5.15 -23.41
N THR A 793 11.04 6.44 -23.69
CA THR A 793 11.66 6.89 -24.95
C THR A 793 13.17 6.66 -24.99
N SER A 794 13.83 6.67 -23.82
CA SER A 794 15.26 6.41 -23.65
C SER A 794 15.63 4.95 -23.39
N ARG A 795 14.65 4.03 -23.45
CA ARG A 795 14.88 2.61 -23.17
C ARG A 795 15.93 1.98 -24.08
N ASP A 796 16.56 0.93 -23.57
CA ASP A 796 17.38 0.05 -24.39
C ASP A 796 16.55 -0.55 -25.54
N GLY A 797 17.10 -0.49 -26.75
CA GLY A 797 16.38 -0.86 -27.98
C GLY A 797 15.48 0.24 -28.55
N GLY A 798 15.36 1.39 -27.87
CA GLY A 798 14.67 2.58 -28.38
C GLY A 798 15.45 3.31 -29.49
N ARG A 799 14.89 4.44 -29.93
CA ARG A 799 15.46 5.28 -31.01
C ARG A 799 16.39 6.38 -30.53
N ILE A 800 16.61 6.50 -29.22
CA ILE A 800 17.47 7.53 -28.64
C ILE A 800 18.62 6.85 -27.91
N LYS A 801 19.85 7.23 -28.24
CA LYS A 801 21.04 6.77 -27.52
C LYS A 801 21.35 7.73 -26.38
N VAL A 802 21.44 7.22 -25.15
CA VAL A 802 21.86 7.99 -23.97
C VAL A 802 23.34 7.74 -23.70
N ILE A 803 24.10 8.81 -23.50
CA ILE A 803 25.51 8.77 -23.10
C ILE A 803 25.67 9.58 -21.80
N ASP A 804 25.90 8.86 -20.69
CA ASP A 804 26.12 9.47 -19.38
C ASP A 804 27.62 9.64 -19.12
N HIS A 805 28.09 10.89 -19.13
CA HIS A 805 29.49 11.22 -18.80
C HIS A 805 29.71 11.47 -17.30
N ASN A 806 28.66 11.45 -16.47
CA ASN A 806 28.74 11.64 -15.02
C ASN A 806 29.14 10.36 -14.27
N VAL A 807 29.04 9.21 -14.93
CA VAL A 807 29.42 7.90 -14.39
C VAL A 807 30.77 7.48 -15.01
N GLY A 808 31.81 7.31 -14.17
CA GLY A 808 33.12 6.82 -14.61
C GLY A 808 33.18 5.29 -14.70
N GLU A 809 34.34 4.73 -15.07
CA GLU A 809 34.55 3.27 -15.16
C GLU A 809 34.39 2.53 -13.81
N GLN A 810 34.52 3.22 -12.67
CA GLN A 810 34.52 2.59 -11.33
C GLN A 810 33.41 3.08 -10.36
N ASP A 811 32.90 4.31 -10.48
CA ASP A 811 31.75 4.84 -9.72
C ASP A 811 31.36 6.25 -10.25
N ILE A 812 30.45 6.94 -9.55
CA ILE A 812 30.10 8.36 -9.73
C ILE A 812 31.25 9.27 -9.28
N ARG A 813 31.37 10.44 -9.90
CA ARG A 813 32.36 11.49 -9.52
C ARG A 813 32.25 11.89 -8.04
N PHE A 814 33.33 12.46 -7.50
CA PHE A 814 33.35 12.97 -6.14
C PHE A 814 32.34 14.12 -5.96
N LYS A 815 31.58 14.13 -4.86
CA LYS A 815 30.44 15.05 -4.71
C LYS A 815 30.81 16.41 -4.11
N CYS A 816 31.95 16.49 -3.42
CA CYS A 816 32.28 17.64 -2.59
C CYS A 816 33.50 18.39 -3.13
N TYR A 817 33.62 19.63 -2.70
CA TYR A 817 34.87 20.39 -2.71
C TYR A 817 35.45 20.33 -1.31
N LEU A 818 36.74 20.02 -1.18
CA LEU A 818 37.46 20.07 0.08
C LEU A 818 38.39 21.27 0.08
N GLY A 819 38.46 21.96 1.22
CA GLY A 819 39.20 23.18 1.32
C GLY A 819 39.50 23.60 2.74
N GLU A 820 40.04 24.80 2.84
CA GLU A 820 40.47 25.43 4.09
C GLU A 820 39.78 26.79 4.27
N ALA A 821 39.66 27.22 5.53
CA ALA A 821 39.23 28.57 5.86
C ALA A 821 40.39 29.55 5.67
N ARG A 822 40.29 30.45 4.70
CA ARG A 822 41.29 31.51 4.44
C ARG A 822 40.64 32.87 4.50
N LYS A 823 41.04 33.68 5.49
CA LYS A 823 40.53 35.06 5.69
C LYS A 823 38.99 35.14 5.72
N GLY A 824 38.34 34.16 6.36
CA GLY A 824 36.88 34.10 6.46
C GLY A 824 36.16 33.59 5.20
N LYS A 825 36.89 33.12 4.19
CA LYS A 825 36.34 32.54 2.96
C LYS A 825 36.76 31.08 2.79
N PHE A 826 35.93 30.31 2.08
CA PHE A 826 36.26 28.97 1.66
C PHE A 826 37.23 28.99 0.49
N LYS A 827 38.39 28.35 0.65
CA LYS A 827 39.35 28.16 -0.44
C LYS A 827 39.35 26.68 -0.85
N PRO A 828 38.82 26.33 -2.03
CA PRO A 828 38.87 24.96 -2.52
C PRO A 828 40.32 24.52 -2.81
N LEU A 829 40.64 23.29 -2.44
CA LEU A 829 41.93 22.63 -2.66
C LEU A 829 41.77 21.32 -3.45
N ILE A 830 40.69 20.59 -3.21
CA ILE A 830 40.31 19.37 -3.95
C ILE A 830 38.91 19.60 -4.50
N ASP A 831 38.74 19.40 -5.80
CA ASP A 831 37.46 19.56 -6.50
C ASP A 831 36.83 18.20 -6.84
N ARG A 832 35.72 18.24 -7.59
CA ARG A 832 34.93 17.06 -7.97
C ARG A 832 35.58 16.18 -9.05
N GLU A 833 36.54 16.72 -9.78
CA GLU A 833 37.24 16.05 -10.87
C GLU A 833 38.49 15.30 -10.37
N VAL A 834 38.73 15.31 -9.05
CA VAL A 834 39.78 14.51 -8.43
C VAL A 834 39.64 13.04 -8.78
N THR A 835 40.74 12.43 -9.21
CA THR A 835 40.77 11.00 -9.51
C THR A 835 40.71 10.18 -8.22
N PHE A 836 39.87 9.14 -8.21
CA PHE A 836 39.76 8.26 -7.05
C PHE A 836 41.08 7.53 -6.79
N ASN A 837 41.34 7.24 -5.52
CA ASN A 837 42.53 6.55 -5.04
C ASN A 837 43.86 7.30 -5.28
N GLN A 838 43.83 8.58 -5.64
CA GLN A 838 45.01 9.41 -5.80
C GLN A 838 45.25 10.29 -4.56
N TRP A 839 46.47 10.23 -4.02
CA TRP A 839 46.90 11.08 -2.91
C TRP A 839 47.14 12.52 -3.37
N VAL A 840 46.54 13.48 -2.66
CA VAL A 840 46.70 14.92 -2.85
C VAL A 840 47.19 15.53 -1.54
N GLU A 841 48.26 16.32 -1.60
CA GLU A 841 48.76 17.04 -0.43
C GLU A 841 47.74 18.09 0.02
N PHE A 842 47.36 18.08 1.31
CA PHE A 842 46.32 18.96 1.84
C PHE A 842 46.86 20.01 2.80
N THR A 843 47.64 19.60 3.80
CA THR A 843 48.25 20.50 4.80
C THR A 843 49.50 19.85 5.42
N TYR A 844 50.28 20.61 6.18
CA TYR A 844 51.39 20.08 6.97
C TYR A 844 50.92 19.28 8.19
N ALA A 845 51.73 18.31 8.62
CA ALA A 845 51.48 17.46 9.78
C ALA A 845 52.20 17.96 11.06
N ASP A 846 52.52 19.25 11.12
CA ASP A 846 53.25 19.91 12.22
C ASP A 846 52.36 20.18 13.46
N TYR A 847 51.04 20.19 13.29
CA TYR A 847 50.06 20.31 14.38
C TYR A 847 49.20 19.05 14.53
N GLN A 848 48.87 18.70 15.77
CA GLN A 848 48.06 17.51 16.07
C GLN A 848 46.63 17.58 15.52
N LYS A 849 46.13 18.77 15.17
CA LYS A 849 44.77 18.95 14.67
C LYS A 849 44.77 19.84 13.45
N PHE A 850 43.98 19.44 12.46
CA PHE A 850 43.65 20.28 11.32
C PHE A 850 42.15 20.19 11.02
N GLU A 851 41.68 21.10 10.18
CA GLU A 851 40.27 21.24 9.85
C GLU A 851 40.09 21.08 8.36
N ILE A 852 39.15 20.22 7.98
CA ILE A 852 38.69 20.06 6.60
C ILE A 852 37.36 20.77 6.52
N TYR A 853 37.27 21.77 5.67
CA TYR A 853 36.01 22.38 5.28
C TYR A 853 35.55 21.74 3.98
N TYR A 854 34.26 21.49 3.84
CA TYR A 854 33.73 20.87 2.64
C TYR A 854 32.30 21.31 2.34
N THR A 855 31.98 21.36 1.05
CA THR A 855 30.66 21.73 0.55
C THR A 855 30.37 21.00 -0.76
N ASP A 856 29.09 20.79 -1.06
CA ASP A 856 28.59 20.29 -2.35
C ASP A 856 28.10 21.43 -3.26
N GLN A 857 28.38 22.69 -2.92
CA GLN A 857 27.93 23.85 -3.70
C GLN A 857 28.99 24.29 -4.73
N PRO A 858 28.69 24.27 -6.05
CA PRO A 858 29.63 24.68 -7.10
C PRO A 858 30.10 26.14 -7.00
N SER A 859 29.28 27.03 -6.44
CA SER A 859 29.61 28.45 -6.21
C SER A 859 30.87 28.66 -5.36
N CYS A 860 31.33 27.64 -4.62
CA CYS A 860 32.58 27.70 -3.85
C CYS A 860 33.85 27.76 -4.72
N SER A 861 33.78 27.33 -5.99
CA SER A 861 34.88 27.34 -6.95
C SER A 861 35.45 28.76 -7.21
N THR A 862 34.64 29.79 -6.99
CA THR A 862 35.04 31.21 -7.10
C THR A 862 36.01 31.67 -5.99
N GLY A 863 36.13 30.89 -4.91
CA GLY A 863 36.87 31.27 -3.69
C GLY A 863 36.27 32.46 -2.93
N GLN A 864 35.05 32.88 -3.27
CA GLN A 864 34.38 34.04 -2.64
C GLN A 864 33.38 33.64 -1.56
N MET A 865 32.96 32.38 -1.51
CA MET A 865 31.99 31.86 -0.55
C MET A 865 32.48 32.09 0.89
N ALA A 866 31.62 32.70 1.72
CA ALA A 866 31.92 32.96 3.12
C ALA A 866 32.01 31.64 3.90
N ILE A 867 32.97 31.51 4.81
CA ILE A 867 33.21 30.24 5.52
C ILE A 867 32.07 29.84 6.48
N ASN A 868 31.24 30.80 6.86
CA ASN A 868 30.06 30.61 7.70
C ASN A 868 28.77 30.38 6.89
N ASP A 869 28.89 30.14 5.58
CA ASP A 869 27.74 29.73 4.76
C ASP A 869 27.17 28.40 5.29
N PRO A 870 25.84 28.28 5.49
CA PRO A 870 25.22 27.07 6.03
C PRO A 870 25.48 25.79 5.21
N SER A 871 25.84 25.92 3.93
CA SER A 871 26.18 24.77 3.08
C SER A 871 27.57 24.18 3.35
N ILE A 872 28.45 24.92 4.04
CA ILE A 872 29.80 24.46 4.37
C ILE A 872 29.78 23.69 5.69
N LYS A 873 30.27 22.46 5.62
CA LYS A 873 30.51 21.62 6.79
C LYS A 873 31.98 21.65 7.18
N LYS A 874 32.24 21.34 8.45
CA LYS A 874 33.57 21.29 9.04
C LYS A 874 33.81 19.94 9.71
N LYS A 875 34.93 19.31 9.38
CA LYS A 875 35.47 18.13 10.06
C LYS A 875 36.79 18.51 10.74
N THR A 876 36.88 18.29 12.05
CA THR A 876 38.16 18.40 12.76
C THR A 876 38.80 17.03 12.84
N VAL A 877 40.01 16.91 12.31
CA VAL A 877 40.80 15.67 12.32
C VAL A 877 41.90 15.80 13.37
N LYS A 878 42.07 14.77 14.18
CA LYS A 878 43.15 14.67 15.16
C LYS A 878 44.14 13.62 14.66
N LEU A 879 45.35 14.06 14.35
CA LEU A 879 46.44 13.19 13.91
C LEU A 879 46.93 12.33 15.07
N ASP A 880 47.30 11.09 14.74
CA ASP A 880 47.94 10.12 15.63
C ASP A 880 49.45 10.37 15.76
N LEU A 881 50.05 11.02 14.77
CA LEU A 881 51.45 11.45 14.73
C LEU A 881 51.57 12.89 14.24
N THR A 882 52.59 13.63 14.69
CA THR A 882 52.97 14.94 14.14
C THR A 882 54.44 14.92 13.76
N ASP A 883 54.79 15.55 12.64
CA ASP A 883 56.17 15.63 12.13
C ASP A 883 56.34 16.97 11.38
N GLU A 884 57.39 17.73 11.72
CA GLU A 884 57.67 19.06 11.16
C GLU A 884 58.10 19.03 9.67
N HIS A 885 58.38 17.86 9.12
CA HIS A 885 58.83 17.66 7.75
C HIS A 885 57.83 16.84 6.90
N ALA A 886 56.74 16.35 7.50
CA ALA A 886 55.72 15.58 6.81
C ALA A 886 54.47 16.40 6.48
N SER A 887 53.75 15.97 5.45
CA SER A 887 52.45 16.51 5.08
C SER A 887 51.34 15.48 5.28
N VAL A 888 50.13 15.97 5.49
CA VAL A 888 48.89 15.20 5.43
C VAL A 888 48.44 15.14 3.99
N TYR A 889 48.28 13.91 3.48
CA TYR A 889 47.74 13.64 2.15
C TYR A 889 46.33 13.09 2.29
N LEU A 890 45.42 13.56 1.44
CA LEU A 890 44.05 13.05 1.33
C LEU A 890 43.89 12.31 0.01
N ARG A 891 43.10 11.24 0.00
CA ARG A 891 42.61 10.63 -1.24
C ARG A 891 41.11 10.38 -1.15
N VAL A 892 40.42 10.51 -2.26
CA VAL A 892 39.00 10.17 -2.37
C VAL A 892 38.88 8.68 -2.69
N ILE A 893 38.06 7.96 -1.92
CA ILE A 893 37.81 6.51 -2.13
C ILE A 893 36.37 6.20 -2.54
N SER A 894 35.43 7.08 -2.21
CA SER A 894 34.05 7.02 -2.71
C SER A 894 33.46 8.44 -2.81
N PRO A 895 32.28 8.63 -3.43
CA PRO A 895 31.67 9.95 -3.57
C PRO A 895 31.43 10.73 -2.26
N SER A 896 31.48 10.05 -1.11
CA SER A 896 31.23 10.61 0.23
C SER A 896 32.30 10.26 1.27
N GLU A 897 33.41 9.63 0.87
CA GLU A 897 34.43 9.13 1.79
C GLU A 897 35.84 9.42 1.27
N ILE A 898 36.69 9.84 2.20
CA ILE A 898 38.10 10.11 1.95
C ILE A 898 38.96 9.34 2.93
N GLU A 899 40.23 9.17 2.60
CA GLU A 899 41.23 8.67 3.52
C GLU A 899 42.34 9.70 3.70
N TYR A 900 43.05 9.62 4.82
CA TYR A 900 44.26 10.39 5.06
C TYR A 900 45.44 9.53 5.50
N VAL A 901 46.63 9.99 5.14
CA VAL A 901 47.92 9.51 5.63
C VAL A 901 48.86 10.66 5.91
N ILE A 902 49.89 10.40 6.71
CA ILE A 902 51.02 11.28 6.95
C ILE A 902 52.23 10.69 6.23
N ALA A 903 52.90 11.48 5.40
CA ALA A 903 54.09 11.02 4.68
C ALA A 903 55.08 12.17 4.46
N LEU A 904 56.37 11.82 4.34
CA LEU A 904 57.35 12.73 3.76
C LEU A 904 57.08 12.88 2.25
N PRO A 905 57.33 14.07 1.66
CA PRO A 905 57.00 14.33 0.24
C PRO A 905 57.63 13.34 -0.76
N ASP A 906 58.81 12.80 -0.46
CA ASP A 906 59.51 11.81 -1.29
C ASP A 906 58.98 10.38 -1.10
N GLN A 907 58.25 10.11 -0.01
CA GLN A 907 57.81 8.77 0.39
C GLN A 907 56.39 8.42 -0.08
N ILE A 908 55.53 9.41 -0.34
CA ILE A 908 54.13 9.21 -0.76
C ILE A 908 54.02 8.36 -2.03
N SER A 909 54.92 8.58 -3.00
CA SER A 909 54.96 7.85 -4.28
C SER A 909 55.32 6.38 -4.15
N THR A 910 55.99 6.01 -3.06
CA THR A 910 56.40 4.62 -2.75
C THR A 910 55.44 3.93 -1.78
N ASN A 911 54.31 4.56 -1.44
CA ASN A 911 53.34 4.09 -0.46
C ASN A 911 53.96 3.80 0.94
N HIS A 912 54.99 4.57 1.31
CA HIS A 912 55.56 4.51 2.65
C HIS A 912 54.97 5.66 3.48
N TYR A 913 54.17 5.30 4.49
CA TYR A 913 53.43 6.24 5.32
C TYR A 913 53.93 6.17 6.76
N LEU A 914 53.89 7.30 7.46
CA LEU A 914 54.26 7.41 8.87
C LEU A 914 53.13 6.95 9.81
N ASN A 915 51.91 6.80 9.29
CA ASN A 915 50.76 6.24 9.99
C ASN A 915 49.99 5.21 9.14
N SER A 916 49.08 4.47 9.77
CA SER A 916 48.14 3.64 9.02
C SER A 916 47.10 4.51 8.33
N ILE A 917 46.61 4.05 7.18
CA ILE A 917 45.54 4.72 6.43
C ILE A 917 44.31 4.86 7.34
N GLN A 918 43.77 6.08 7.40
CA GLN A 918 42.61 6.42 8.21
C GLN A 918 41.46 6.91 7.33
N SER A 919 40.27 6.35 7.49
CA SER A 919 39.09 6.73 6.70
C SER A 919 38.26 7.81 7.40
N ILE A 920 37.71 8.74 6.62
CA ILE A 920 36.86 9.84 7.07
C ILE A 920 35.62 9.90 6.17
N GLN A 921 34.46 9.71 6.80
CA GLN A 921 33.17 9.98 6.19
C GLN A 921 32.87 11.49 6.21
N LEU A 922 32.50 12.04 5.04
CA LEU A 922 32.09 13.43 4.83
C LEU A 922 30.57 13.61 4.97
#